data_AF-A0A1F2WCH2-F1
#
_entry.id   AF-A0A1F2WCH2-F1
#
_cell.length_a   1.000
_cell.length_b   1.000
_cell.length_c   1.000
_cell.angle_alpha   90.00
_cell.angle_beta   90.00
_cell.angle_gamma   90.00
#
_symmetry.space_group_name_H-M   'P 1'
#
loop_
_entity.id
_entity.type
_entity.pdbx_description
1 polymer ?
#
loop_
_entity_poly.entity_id
_entity_poly.type
_entity_poly.pdbx_seq_one_letter_code
_entity_poly.pdbx_strand_id
1 'polypeptide(L)'
;MADEEPAVFAIGAAAVASDGPPRAFQVAAPARAKYDLSDAFFSDTGPLVVESAMAAQEVAAAVNRVREAPRFPERAVGASDLAAAALIQEILRCVLAGQAAAGEGRGMADAGVHLRERLGEAADHLLAGFAEGYPPTPVYRGERTGVEHLGQSTAGVPNTDLALEELIMLRLANENPAFTRFRELHDDAPLEAATAYERAVAELEGFFAGAGVPGSGGASLFDTLRAPMRSSPTSLTGQLEYIKANWAGLLGERFAGLLHRILRTQDLLAEERAFRGAGKGPPPVPDAVSLAGPGEYERFSEDRTWMPRVVLIAKSTYVWLEQLARRYGREVRRLDQVPDEELDTLATAGFSGLWLIGVWERSEASRRIKHMRGNPDAVASAYALYDYQIAADLGGQEAFEELRRRAGARGLRLASDMVPNHVGIDGRWVLEHPDWFLSLPHPPYPGYTYTGPDLSADPRVAIQIEDHYWDGTDAAVVFRRHDRYTGEDRFIYHGNDGTSMPWNDTAQLNYLLPEAREAVIRTILHVAHLFPIIRFDAAMTLARQHVQRLWFPAPGTGGAIPSRAAAGMTDEEFARHMPDEFWREVVDRVAAEVPDSLLLAEAFWTLEGYFVRTLGMHRVYNSAFMHMTSAERNADYRRLMRNVLEFDPEILKRYVNFMSNPDEETAIAQFGSGDKYFGVCTLMCTMPGLPMFGHGQVEGFHERYGMEYRRARWEEQPAEALVARHRREIFPLLHRRRQFAEAADFLLYDVSSGGEVQDDVYAYSNRVEGRASLVVYNNRYQESSGWVHRSVPYLDKRAGGQRTRHLGEGLGLRAGHDDFVVFRDHVSGLEHLRRSRELCEQGLHVRLGGYEYHVFLDFAEVADTTGAYATLARHLAGVGVPSVAAALESLRTEPLRTALYELVAAARPMLAEAGAGPEVEVEGALGRFLDEAAALGHSVDRRRAFAQFSIDLGTMAQTAGALDDRPPESDRGWLVAWCASRLFPVGRCPLRLEEVALEGTEGWARAIPIAERHTAAIREWGKSRGSAAGLRRLLAGLLADAEVAALLRLHDHEGITWFERDGFRALARAMVVAGLLGTRSKAVPARAAELAAALARAEDRSGYRVDRLLAEAARVS
;
A
#
# COMPACT_ATOMS: atom_id res chain seq x y z
N MET A 1 -40.65 -67.17 -37.18
CA MET A 1 -39.34 -67.80 -37.47
C MET A 1 -38.35 -66.64 -37.41
N ALA A 2 -37.81 -66.38 -36.22
CA ALA A 2 -36.60 -67.01 -35.66
C ALA A 2 -35.36 -66.36 -36.30
N ASP A 3 -34.29 -65.95 -35.64
CA ASP A 3 -33.79 -65.83 -34.25
C ASP A 3 -32.62 -64.80 -34.40
N GLU A 4 -32.05 -64.07 -33.44
CA GLU A 4 -31.31 -64.51 -32.26
C GLU A 4 -30.78 -63.23 -31.57
N GLU A 5 -31.28 -62.90 -30.37
CA GLU A 5 -30.61 -61.98 -29.41
C GLU A 5 -29.82 -62.84 -28.42
N PRO A 6 -28.58 -62.48 -28.05
CA PRO A 6 -27.84 -63.23 -27.04
C PRO A 6 -28.40 -62.89 -25.65
N ALA A 7 -28.95 -63.92 -25.01
CA ALA A 7 -29.35 -63.93 -23.62
C ALA A 7 -28.20 -63.53 -22.70
N VAL A 8 -28.32 -62.39 -22.03
CA VAL A 8 -27.57 -62.07 -20.82
C VAL A 8 -28.25 -62.80 -19.67
N PHE A 9 -27.53 -63.73 -19.06
CA PHE A 9 -27.95 -64.45 -17.86
C PHE A 9 -28.31 -63.46 -16.74
N ALA A 10 -29.61 -63.36 -16.45
CA ALA A 10 -30.10 -62.95 -15.14
C ALA A 10 -30.47 -64.24 -14.38
N ILE A 11 -29.85 -64.43 -13.21
CA ILE A 11 -30.31 -65.06 -11.95
C ILE A 11 -29.04 -65.02 -11.07
N GLY A 12 -28.92 -64.04 -10.16
CA GLY A 12 -29.26 -64.27 -8.76
C GLY A 12 -28.29 -63.51 -7.86
N ALA A 13 -28.58 -62.25 -7.58
CA ALA A 13 -27.99 -61.49 -6.48
C ALA A 13 -29.15 -60.81 -5.75
N ALA A 14 -29.60 -61.42 -4.66
CA ALA A 14 -30.62 -60.86 -3.81
C ALA A 14 -30.09 -59.54 -3.24
N ALA A 15 -30.89 -58.50 -3.40
CA ALA A 15 -30.65 -57.17 -2.91
C ALA A 15 -30.47 -57.16 -1.38
N VAL A 16 -29.29 -56.73 -0.92
CA VAL A 16 -29.20 -55.88 0.28
C VAL A 16 -28.70 -54.54 -0.22
N ALA A 17 -29.68 -53.65 -0.41
CA ALA A 17 -29.52 -52.32 -0.96
C ALA A 17 -28.55 -51.47 -0.13
N SER A 18 -27.60 -50.82 -0.79
CA SER A 18 -26.95 -49.61 -0.27
C SER A 18 -27.63 -48.32 -0.76
N ASP A 19 -28.90 -48.40 -1.16
CA ASP A 19 -29.70 -47.24 -1.59
C ASP A 19 -30.63 -46.74 -0.45
N GLY A 20 -30.44 -47.22 0.78
CA GLY A 20 -31.17 -46.74 1.96
C GLY A 20 -30.52 -45.49 2.61
N PRO A 21 -31.26 -44.75 3.44
CA PRO A 21 -30.73 -43.58 4.14
C PRO A 21 -29.50 -43.94 5.01
N PRO A 22 -28.49 -43.06 5.12
CA PRO A 22 -27.27 -43.33 5.88
C PRO A 22 -27.57 -43.68 7.34
N ARG A 23 -27.10 -44.85 7.78
CA ARG A 23 -27.29 -45.39 9.14
C ARG A 23 -26.05 -45.11 9.99
N ALA A 24 -26.24 -44.39 11.10
CA ALA A 24 -25.21 -44.00 12.05
C ALA A 24 -24.97 -45.09 13.12
N PHE A 25 -25.26 -44.86 14.40
CA PHE A 25 -25.09 -45.86 15.45
C PHE A 25 -26.41 -46.11 16.20
N GLN A 26 -26.46 -47.23 16.90
CA GLN A 26 -27.60 -47.62 17.72
C GLN A 26 -27.78 -46.66 18.89
N VAL A 27 -29.03 -46.24 19.13
CA VAL A 27 -29.37 -45.38 20.27
C VAL A 27 -30.24 -46.17 21.24
N ALA A 28 -29.77 -46.33 22.47
CA ALA A 28 -30.47 -47.04 23.51
C ALA A 28 -31.81 -46.34 23.82
N ALA A 29 -32.87 -47.12 24.02
CA ALA A 29 -34.20 -46.61 24.38
C ALA A 29 -34.17 -45.59 25.54
N PRO A 30 -33.42 -45.82 26.64
CA PRO A 30 -33.28 -44.82 27.70
C PRO A 30 -32.64 -43.51 27.24
N ALA A 31 -31.67 -43.56 26.33
CA ALA A 31 -31.00 -42.38 25.80
C ALA A 31 -31.90 -41.60 24.82
N ARG A 32 -32.64 -42.31 23.95
CA ARG A 32 -33.64 -41.72 23.05
C ARG A 32 -34.70 -40.95 23.84
N ALA A 33 -35.17 -41.52 24.95
CA ALA A 33 -36.11 -40.86 25.86
C ALA A 33 -35.47 -39.70 26.66
N LYS A 34 -34.25 -39.89 27.20
CA LYS A 34 -33.55 -38.89 28.01
C LYS A 34 -33.28 -37.59 27.24
N TYR A 35 -32.93 -37.69 25.96
CA TYR A 35 -32.58 -36.54 25.13
C TYR A 35 -33.73 -36.01 24.27
N ASP A 36 -34.91 -36.66 24.32
CA ASP A 36 -36.09 -36.31 23.52
C ASP A 36 -35.77 -36.21 22.03
N LEU A 37 -35.15 -37.27 21.48
CA LEU A 37 -34.74 -37.31 20.08
C LEU A 37 -35.94 -37.64 19.18
N SER A 38 -36.17 -36.80 18.18
CA SER A 38 -37.25 -36.97 17.20
C SER A 38 -37.13 -38.30 16.43
N ASP A 39 -38.27 -38.97 16.22
CA ASP A 39 -38.38 -40.17 15.39
C ASP A 39 -37.90 -39.95 13.95
N ALA A 40 -37.90 -38.70 13.47
CA ALA A 40 -37.42 -38.35 12.13
C ALA A 40 -35.92 -38.61 11.93
N PHE A 41 -35.14 -38.73 13.01
CA PHE A 41 -33.72 -39.07 12.95
C PHE A 41 -33.46 -40.57 13.04
N PHE A 42 -34.46 -41.44 12.98
CA PHE A 42 -34.27 -42.88 13.13
C PHE A 42 -34.72 -43.61 11.86
N SER A 43 -33.91 -44.56 11.40
CA SER A 43 -34.32 -45.42 10.31
C SER A 43 -35.42 -46.38 10.78
N ASP A 44 -36.13 -46.98 9.82
CA ASP A 44 -37.11 -48.03 10.10
C ASP A 44 -36.51 -49.26 10.79
N THR A 45 -35.16 -49.39 10.75
CA THR A 45 -34.39 -50.46 11.36
C THR A 45 -33.79 -50.10 12.72
N GLY A 46 -33.97 -48.86 13.22
CA GLY A 46 -33.56 -48.43 14.56
C GLY A 46 -32.32 -47.53 14.69
N PRO A 47 -31.26 -47.62 13.88
CA PRO A 47 -30.15 -46.68 13.92
C PRO A 47 -30.56 -45.21 13.79
N LEU A 48 -29.78 -44.33 14.43
CA LEU A 48 -29.83 -42.90 14.16
C LEU A 48 -29.42 -42.64 12.70
N VAL A 49 -30.01 -41.64 12.06
CA VAL A 49 -29.78 -41.20 10.68
C VAL A 49 -29.24 -39.79 10.74
N VAL A 50 -27.99 -39.61 10.32
CA VAL A 50 -27.27 -38.33 10.34
C VAL A 50 -26.80 -38.00 8.92
N GLU A 51 -27.74 -37.56 8.08
CA GLU A 51 -27.48 -37.36 6.64
C GLU A 51 -26.80 -36.01 6.34
N SER A 52 -26.93 -35.04 7.25
CA SER A 52 -26.47 -33.67 7.05
C SER A 52 -25.78 -33.10 8.30
N ALA A 53 -24.98 -32.04 8.10
CA ALA A 53 -24.40 -31.29 9.21
C ALA A 53 -25.47 -30.71 10.15
N MET A 54 -26.62 -30.29 9.60
CA MET A 54 -27.76 -29.80 10.36
C MET A 54 -28.36 -30.88 11.26
N ALA A 55 -28.59 -32.09 10.73
CA ALA A 55 -29.07 -33.22 11.54
C ALA A 55 -28.09 -33.55 12.69
N ALA A 56 -26.78 -33.51 12.41
CA ALA A 56 -25.76 -33.70 13.43
C ALA A 56 -25.79 -32.60 14.52
N GLN A 57 -25.99 -31.33 14.11
CA GLN A 57 -26.13 -30.20 15.02
C GLN A 57 -27.37 -30.30 15.89
N GLU A 58 -28.52 -30.70 15.33
CA GLU A 58 -29.78 -30.85 16.07
C GLU A 58 -29.68 -31.94 17.15
N VAL A 59 -29.14 -33.10 16.78
CA VAL A 59 -28.91 -34.20 17.75
C VAL A 59 -27.89 -33.79 18.81
N ALA A 60 -26.77 -33.17 18.43
CA ALA A 60 -25.77 -32.69 19.39
C ALA A 60 -26.35 -31.62 20.33
N ALA A 61 -27.19 -30.71 19.82
CA ALA A 61 -27.86 -29.68 20.62
C ALA A 61 -28.86 -30.29 21.61
N ALA A 62 -29.65 -31.28 21.21
CA ALA A 62 -30.56 -32.00 22.10
C ALA A 62 -29.81 -32.67 23.26
N VAL A 63 -28.68 -33.32 22.97
CA VAL A 63 -27.79 -33.92 23.97
C VAL A 63 -27.18 -32.88 24.90
N ASN A 64 -26.62 -31.81 24.33
CA ASN A 64 -25.91 -30.75 25.07
C ASN A 64 -26.85 -29.93 25.96
N ARG A 65 -28.12 -29.78 25.57
CA ARG A 65 -29.17 -29.15 26.39
C ARG A 65 -29.37 -29.88 27.71
N VAL A 66 -29.50 -31.22 27.66
CA VAL A 66 -29.67 -32.05 28.86
C VAL A 66 -28.37 -32.15 29.66
N ARG A 67 -27.22 -32.08 29.01
CA ARG A 67 -25.89 -32.10 29.68
C ARG A 67 -25.48 -30.76 30.29
N GLU A 68 -26.27 -29.70 30.13
CA GLU A 68 -25.94 -28.33 30.55
C GLU A 68 -24.55 -27.88 30.03
N ALA A 69 -24.25 -28.19 28.77
CA ALA A 69 -22.93 -27.95 28.16
C ALA A 69 -22.39 -26.51 28.32
N PRO A 70 -23.22 -25.42 28.27
CA PRO A 70 -22.73 -24.07 28.55
C PRO A 70 -22.14 -23.89 29.96
N ARG A 71 -22.59 -24.68 30.92
CA ARG A 71 -22.09 -24.68 32.31
C ARG A 71 -20.98 -25.70 32.53
N PHE A 72 -20.99 -26.79 31.77
CA PHE A 72 -20.02 -27.88 31.84
C PHE A 72 -19.45 -28.20 30.44
N PRO A 73 -18.58 -27.34 29.87
CA PRO A 73 -18.08 -27.50 28.51
C PRO A 73 -17.35 -28.83 28.28
N GLU A 74 -16.77 -29.41 29.32
CA GLU A 74 -16.11 -30.72 29.28
C GLU A 74 -17.06 -31.88 28.97
N ARG A 75 -18.38 -31.67 29.14
CA ARG A 75 -19.44 -32.65 28.85
C ARG A 75 -20.05 -32.48 27.46
N ALA A 76 -19.67 -31.42 26.75
CA ALA A 76 -20.22 -31.09 25.45
C ALA A 76 -19.85 -32.15 24.39
N VAL A 77 -20.79 -32.35 23.48
CA VAL A 77 -20.63 -33.18 22.29
C VAL A 77 -20.61 -32.28 21.07
N GLY A 78 -19.56 -32.40 20.25
CA GLY A 78 -19.44 -31.67 19.00
C GLY A 78 -20.31 -32.29 17.90
N ALA A 79 -20.90 -31.45 17.06
CA ALA A 79 -21.69 -31.90 15.92
C ALA A 79 -20.79 -32.58 14.87
N SER A 80 -19.56 -32.10 14.69
CA SER A 80 -18.58 -32.72 13.79
C SER A 80 -18.12 -34.10 14.28
N ASP A 81 -17.91 -34.26 15.59
CA ASP A 81 -17.57 -35.55 16.19
C ASP A 81 -18.71 -36.55 15.96
N LEU A 82 -19.98 -36.12 16.11
CA LEU A 82 -21.15 -36.96 15.88
C LEU A 82 -21.25 -37.39 14.41
N ALA A 83 -21.10 -36.45 13.47
CA ALA A 83 -21.13 -36.72 12.04
C ALA A 83 -20.00 -37.68 11.62
N ALA A 84 -18.81 -37.54 12.20
CA ALA A 84 -17.68 -38.42 11.94
C ALA A 84 -17.91 -39.84 12.48
N ALA A 85 -18.42 -39.96 13.71
CA ALA A 85 -18.77 -41.26 14.28
C ALA A 85 -19.86 -41.97 13.45
N ALA A 86 -20.89 -41.22 13.03
CA ALA A 86 -21.95 -41.71 12.15
C ALA A 86 -21.41 -42.22 10.80
N LEU A 87 -20.58 -41.41 10.14
CA LEU A 87 -19.99 -41.76 8.85
C LEU A 87 -19.07 -42.98 8.94
N ILE A 88 -18.26 -43.10 10.01
CA ILE A 88 -17.42 -44.28 10.24
C ILE A 88 -18.30 -45.53 10.31
N GLN A 89 -19.37 -45.52 11.12
CA GLN A 89 -20.28 -46.67 11.28
C GLN A 89 -21.01 -47.03 9.98
N GLU A 90 -21.39 -46.04 9.18
CA GLU A 90 -21.97 -46.27 7.86
C GLU A 90 -20.97 -46.96 6.91
N ILE A 91 -19.72 -46.51 6.90
CA ILE A 91 -18.66 -47.13 6.09
C ILE A 91 -18.40 -48.57 6.56
N LEU A 92 -18.40 -48.83 7.87
CA LEU A 92 -18.28 -50.19 8.42
C LEU A 92 -19.43 -51.09 7.95
N ARG A 93 -20.68 -50.61 7.92
CA ARG A 93 -21.80 -51.36 7.33
C ARG A 93 -21.62 -51.61 5.83
N CYS A 94 -21.04 -50.67 5.09
CA CYS A 94 -20.73 -50.90 3.67
C CYS A 94 -19.72 -52.04 3.48
N VAL A 95 -18.71 -52.14 4.36
CA VAL A 95 -17.74 -53.24 4.35
C VAL A 95 -18.43 -54.57 4.69
N LEU A 96 -19.31 -54.58 5.70
CA LEU A 96 -20.07 -55.77 6.09
C LEU A 96 -21.00 -56.26 4.98
N ALA A 97 -21.73 -55.35 4.33
CA ALA A 97 -22.58 -55.68 3.19
C ALA A 97 -21.77 -56.19 1.98
N GLY A 98 -20.60 -55.58 1.71
CA GLY A 98 -19.69 -56.03 0.66
C GLY A 98 -19.15 -57.44 0.90
N GLN A 99 -18.97 -57.83 2.16
CA GLN A 99 -18.60 -59.20 2.53
C GLN A 99 -19.73 -60.21 2.34
N ALA A 100 -20.95 -59.86 2.74
CA ALA A 100 -22.11 -60.71 2.51
C ALA A 100 -22.34 -61.00 1.02
N ALA A 101 -21.99 -60.06 0.14
CA ALA A 101 -22.08 -60.22 -1.32
C ALA A 101 -20.93 -61.05 -1.93
N ALA A 102 -19.76 -61.12 -1.27
CA ALA A 102 -18.55 -61.76 -1.81
C ALA A 102 -18.29 -63.18 -1.29
N GLY A 103 -18.88 -63.57 -0.16
CA GLY A 103 -18.65 -64.87 0.49
C GLY A 103 -19.76 -65.88 0.19
N GLU A 104 -19.44 -66.96 -0.53
CA GLU A 104 -20.33 -68.14 -0.61
C GLU A 104 -20.45 -68.79 0.78
N GLY A 105 -21.62 -68.69 1.43
CA GLY A 105 -21.96 -69.40 2.67
C GLY A 105 -21.47 -68.80 3.99
N ARG A 106 -21.15 -67.50 4.01
CA ARG A 106 -20.85 -66.74 5.24
C ARG A 106 -21.57 -65.39 5.29
N GLY A 107 -22.85 -65.38 4.93
CA GLY A 107 -23.71 -64.19 5.01
C GLY A 107 -24.31 -63.98 6.41
N MET A 108 -25.07 -62.89 6.58
CA MET A 108 -25.73 -62.58 7.86
C MET A 108 -26.79 -63.62 8.24
N ALA A 109 -27.50 -64.16 7.26
CA ALA A 109 -28.45 -65.27 7.46
C ALA A 109 -27.75 -66.54 7.99
N ASP A 110 -26.59 -66.89 7.43
CA ASP A 110 -25.78 -68.04 7.86
C ASP A 110 -25.24 -67.84 9.28
N ALA A 111 -24.79 -66.62 9.59
CA ALA A 111 -24.36 -66.24 10.94
C ALA A 111 -25.51 -66.34 11.96
N GLY A 112 -26.73 -65.97 11.57
CA GLY A 112 -27.93 -66.13 12.40
C GLY A 112 -28.29 -67.59 12.67
N VAL A 113 -28.17 -68.47 11.66
CA VAL A 113 -28.34 -69.92 11.83
C VAL A 113 -27.28 -70.47 12.78
N HIS A 114 -26.00 -70.15 12.54
CA HIS A 114 -24.89 -70.56 13.39
C HIS A 114 -25.10 -70.14 14.85
N LEU A 115 -25.53 -68.89 15.07
CA LEU A 115 -25.76 -68.37 16.42
C LEU A 115 -26.88 -69.14 17.15
N ARG A 116 -27.99 -69.45 16.47
CA ARG A 116 -29.08 -70.26 17.04
C ARG A 116 -28.65 -71.70 17.31
N GLU A 117 -27.83 -72.31 16.46
CA GLU A 117 -27.31 -73.67 16.70
C GLU A 117 -26.42 -73.74 17.96
N ARG A 118 -25.65 -72.68 18.23
CA ARG A 118 -24.69 -72.63 19.33
C ARG A 118 -25.30 -72.19 20.67
N LEU A 119 -26.30 -71.30 20.63
CA LEU A 119 -26.88 -70.68 21.82
C LEU A 119 -28.35 -71.06 22.10
N GLY A 120 -29.06 -71.69 21.16
CA GLY A 120 -30.46 -72.07 21.32
C GLY A 120 -31.37 -70.87 21.61
N GLU A 121 -32.33 -71.05 22.53
CA GLU A 121 -33.27 -69.98 22.95
C GLU A 121 -32.58 -68.72 23.50
N ALA A 122 -31.32 -68.82 23.94
CA ALA A 122 -30.57 -67.66 24.39
C ALA A 122 -30.19 -66.70 23.24
N ALA A 123 -30.13 -67.17 22.00
CA ALA A 123 -29.97 -66.30 20.82
C ALA A 123 -31.24 -65.47 20.56
N ASP A 124 -32.42 -66.09 20.66
CA ASP A 124 -33.69 -65.41 20.43
C ASP A 124 -33.99 -64.41 21.55
N HIS A 125 -33.68 -64.76 22.81
CA HIS A 125 -33.77 -63.82 23.94
C HIS A 125 -32.80 -62.63 23.78
N LEU A 126 -31.58 -62.86 23.27
CA LEU A 126 -30.63 -61.79 22.97
C LEU A 126 -31.17 -60.85 21.89
N LEU A 127 -31.65 -61.37 20.76
CA LEU A 127 -32.18 -60.53 19.67
C LEU A 127 -33.42 -59.76 20.11
N ALA A 128 -34.31 -60.37 20.90
CA ALA A 128 -35.47 -59.69 21.48
C ALA A 128 -35.04 -58.57 22.45
N GLY A 129 -34.10 -58.86 23.35
CA GLY A 129 -33.53 -57.87 24.26
C GLY A 129 -32.82 -56.73 23.54
N PHE A 130 -32.14 -57.02 22.42
CA PHE A 130 -31.56 -56.00 21.55
C PHE A 130 -32.66 -55.14 20.90
N ALA A 131 -33.69 -55.75 20.32
CA ALA A 131 -34.79 -55.03 19.68
C ALA A 131 -35.63 -54.18 20.66
N GLU A 132 -35.60 -54.47 21.96
CA GLU A 132 -36.24 -53.65 22.99
C GLU A 132 -35.30 -52.59 23.58
N GLY A 133 -34.02 -52.93 23.77
CA GLY A 133 -32.99 -52.01 24.28
C GLY A 133 -32.56 -50.97 23.27
N TYR A 134 -32.58 -51.32 21.98
CA TYR A 134 -32.20 -50.51 20.82
C TYR A 134 -33.32 -50.54 19.76
N PRO A 135 -34.49 -49.96 20.09
CA PRO A 135 -35.69 -50.28 19.34
C PRO A 135 -35.80 -49.53 18.01
N PRO A 136 -36.23 -50.22 16.94
CA PRO A 136 -36.77 -49.54 15.77
C PRO A 136 -38.01 -48.73 16.15
N THR A 137 -38.31 -47.67 15.38
CA THR A 137 -39.36 -46.70 15.72
C THR A 137 -40.72 -47.33 16.07
N PRO A 138 -41.22 -48.38 15.38
CA PRO A 138 -42.47 -49.05 15.77
C PRO A 138 -42.42 -49.73 17.14
N VAL A 139 -41.26 -50.28 17.53
CA VAL A 139 -41.08 -50.91 18.86
C VAL A 139 -40.94 -49.83 19.93
N TYR A 140 -40.23 -48.74 19.64
CA TYR A 140 -40.07 -47.61 20.56
C TYR A 140 -41.40 -46.94 20.91
N ARG A 141 -42.31 -46.81 19.93
CA ARG A 141 -43.66 -46.27 20.11
C ARG A 141 -44.63 -47.22 20.82
N GLY A 142 -44.23 -48.47 21.06
CA GLY A 142 -45.10 -49.51 21.61
C GLY A 142 -46.16 -50.01 20.62
N GLU A 143 -45.96 -49.81 19.31
CA GLU A 143 -46.87 -50.31 18.27
C GLU A 143 -46.74 -51.83 18.10
N ARG A 144 -45.56 -52.39 18.42
CA ARG A 144 -45.22 -53.83 18.39
C ARG A 144 -44.17 -54.15 19.46
N THR A 145 -44.13 -55.39 19.91
CA THR A 145 -43.05 -55.91 20.77
C THR A 145 -41.78 -56.22 19.95
N GLY A 146 -40.62 -56.30 20.62
CA GLY A 146 -39.36 -56.67 19.95
C GLY A 146 -39.45 -58.03 19.23
N VAL A 147 -40.13 -59.00 19.85
CA VAL A 147 -40.37 -60.33 19.27
C VAL A 147 -41.25 -60.26 18.00
N GLU A 148 -42.34 -59.48 18.04
CA GLU A 148 -43.22 -59.29 16.88
C GLU A 148 -42.49 -58.59 15.73
N HIS A 149 -41.60 -57.66 16.03
CA HIS A 149 -40.78 -57.00 15.02
C HIS A 149 -39.77 -57.96 14.38
N LEU A 150 -39.08 -58.78 15.16
CA LEU A 150 -38.11 -59.75 14.65
C LEU A 150 -38.74 -60.80 13.71
N GLY A 151 -40.01 -61.14 13.91
CA GLY A 151 -40.76 -62.05 13.03
C GLY A 151 -41.12 -61.47 11.64
N GLN A 152 -40.72 -60.23 11.33
CA GLN A 152 -41.06 -59.53 10.09
C GLN A 152 -39.83 -59.31 9.19
N SER A 153 -40.03 -58.59 8.09
CA SER A 153 -38.95 -58.18 7.19
C SER A 153 -39.11 -56.71 6.84
N THR A 154 -37.99 -56.00 6.77
CA THR A 154 -37.91 -54.59 6.39
C THR A 154 -37.14 -54.49 5.09
N ALA A 155 -37.71 -53.81 4.09
CA ALA A 155 -37.14 -53.70 2.74
C ALA A 155 -36.72 -55.05 2.10
N GLY A 156 -37.45 -56.13 2.41
CA GLY A 156 -37.19 -57.47 1.88
C GLY A 156 -36.13 -58.28 2.62
N VAL A 157 -35.53 -57.74 3.68
CA VAL A 157 -34.54 -58.43 4.52
C VAL A 157 -35.20 -58.86 5.85
N PRO A 158 -35.01 -60.10 6.32
CA PRO A 158 -35.49 -60.52 7.64
C PRO A 158 -34.99 -59.60 8.76
N ASN A 159 -35.88 -59.17 9.66
CA ASN A 159 -35.51 -58.28 10.76
C ASN A 159 -34.52 -58.93 11.74
N THR A 160 -34.48 -60.26 11.79
CA THR A 160 -33.45 -61.01 12.52
C THR A 160 -32.05 -60.75 11.98
N ASP A 161 -31.90 -60.65 10.67
CA ASP A 161 -30.59 -60.48 10.02
C ASP A 161 -30.12 -59.02 10.19
N LEU A 162 -31.06 -58.08 10.10
CA LEU A 162 -30.82 -56.67 10.39
C LEU A 162 -30.44 -56.46 11.86
N ALA A 163 -31.14 -57.10 12.80
CA ALA A 163 -30.79 -57.04 14.22
C ALA A 163 -29.40 -57.62 14.49
N LEU A 164 -29.01 -58.69 13.79
CA LEU A 164 -27.68 -59.29 13.93
C LEU A 164 -26.56 -58.40 13.38
N GLU A 165 -26.76 -57.80 12.21
CA GLU A 165 -25.87 -56.77 11.65
C GLU A 165 -25.65 -55.63 12.65
N GLU A 166 -26.75 -55.12 13.20
CA GLU A 166 -26.71 -53.99 14.12
C GLU A 166 -26.15 -54.36 15.50
N LEU A 167 -26.24 -55.61 15.91
CA LEU A 167 -25.55 -56.14 17.10
C LEU A 167 -24.02 -56.08 16.93
N ILE A 168 -23.51 -56.40 15.74
CA ILE A 168 -22.07 -56.26 15.42
C ILE A 168 -21.67 -54.78 15.45
N MET A 169 -22.49 -53.89 14.87
CA MET A 169 -22.22 -52.44 14.88
C MET A 169 -22.24 -51.86 16.30
N LEU A 170 -23.18 -52.31 17.15
CA LEU A 170 -23.22 -51.95 18.56
C LEU A 170 -21.93 -52.36 19.27
N ARG A 171 -21.46 -53.60 19.05
CA ARG A 171 -20.20 -54.07 19.63
C ARG A 171 -19.00 -53.20 19.19
N LEU A 172 -18.90 -52.91 17.90
CA LEU A 172 -17.81 -52.08 17.36
C LEU A 172 -17.86 -50.63 17.87
N ALA A 173 -19.06 -50.07 18.09
CA ALA A 173 -19.22 -48.75 18.70
C ALA A 173 -18.67 -48.73 20.14
N ASN A 174 -19.00 -49.75 20.93
CA ASN A 174 -18.58 -49.89 22.33
C ASN A 174 -17.08 -50.17 22.49
N GLU A 175 -16.45 -50.83 21.51
CA GLU A 175 -15.01 -51.07 21.50
C GLU A 175 -14.18 -49.86 21.06
N ASN A 176 -14.76 -48.92 20.30
CA ASN A 176 -14.03 -47.81 19.71
C ASN A 176 -13.76 -46.70 20.75
N PRO A 177 -12.50 -46.45 21.17
CA PRO A 177 -12.23 -45.47 22.21
C PRO A 177 -12.59 -44.03 21.80
N ALA A 178 -12.57 -43.72 20.50
CA ALA A 178 -12.99 -42.42 19.97
C ALA A 178 -14.49 -42.16 20.17
N PHE A 179 -15.29 -43.20 20.41
CA PHE A 179 -16.75 -43.10 20.57
C PHE A 179 -17.18 -42.89 22.03
N THR A 180 -16.24 -42.91 22.99
CA THR A 180 -16.49 -42.83 24.43
C THR A 180 -17.39 -41.65 24.84
N ARG A 181 -17.30 -40.49 24.17
CA ARG A 181 -18.15 -39.31 24.46
C ARG A 181 -19.63 -39.55 24.18
N PHE A 182 -19.93 -40.50 23.31
CA PHE A 182 -21.27 -40.93 22.91
C PHE A 182 -21.71 -42.22 23.61
N ARG A 183 -20.95 -42.75 24.58
CA ARG A 183 -21.18 -44.07 25.21
C ARG A 183 -22.62 -44.24 25.70
N GLU A 184 -23.20 -43.20 26.31
CA GLU A 184 -24.61 -43.23 26.76
C GLU A 184 -25.62 -43.54 25.65
N LEU A 185 -25.30 -43.21 24.40
CA LEU A 185 -26.16 -43.51 23.26
C LEU A 185 -26.12 -44.99 22.91
N HIS A 186 -24.99 -45.68 23.08
CA HIS A 186 -24.81 -47.04 22.56
C HIS A 186 -24.33 -48.04 23.62
N ASP A 187 -24.60 -47.83 24.91
CA ASP A 187 -24.05 -48.66 26.00
C ASP A 187 -24.59 -50.11 26.02
N ASP A 188 -23.75 -51.09 25.75
CA ASP A 188 -24.11 -52.51 25.69
C ASP A 188 -24.14 -53.25 27.04
N ALA A 189 -23.74 -52.61 28.14
CA ALA A 189 -23.71 -53.21 29.48
C ALA A 189 -25.05 -53.85 29.93
N PRO A 190 -26.24 -53.30 29.62
CA PRO A 190 -27.51 -53.96 29.93
C PRO A 190 -27.70 -55.29 29.20
N LEU A 191 -27.23 -55.41 27.95
CA LEU A 191 -27.29 -56.66 27.19
C LEU A 191 -26.30 -57.68 27.74
N GLU A 192 -25.08 -57.25 28.10
CA GLU A 192 -24.08 -58.09 28.78
C GLU A 192 -24.63 -58.69 30.08
N ALA A 193 -25.34 -57.89 30.88
CA ALA A 193 -25.88 -58.34 32.17
C ALA A 193 -27.11 -59.25 32.05
N ALA A 194 -27.94 -59.05 31.02
CA ALA A 194 -29.26 -59.69 30.93
C ALA A 194 -29.36 -60.82 29.90
N THR A 195 -28.39 -60.96 28.98
CA THR A 195 -28.49 -61.87 27.83
C THR A 195 -27.18 -62.64 27.57
N ALA A 196 -27.14 -63.48 26.54
CA ALA A 196 -25.93 -64.20 26.11
C ALA A 196 -25.00 -63.35 25.20
N TYR A 197 -25.03 -62.02 25.30
CA TYR A 197 -24.36 -61.08 24.39
C TYR A 197 -22.86 -61.35 24.19
N GLU A 198 -22.06 -61.48 25.27
CA GLU A 198 -20.61 -61.73 25.14
C GLU A 198 -20.31 -63.05 24.41
N ARG A 199 -21.08 -64.10 24.73
CA ARG A 199 -20.95 -65.41 24.08
C ARG A 199 -21.37 -65.33 22.61
N ALA A 200 -22.40 -64.56 22.30
CA ALA A 200 -22.86 -64.35 20.93
C ALA A 200 -21.82 -63.62 20.09
N VAL A 201 -21.21 -62.55 20.62
CA VAL A 201 -20.12 -61.83 19.95
C VAL A 201 -18.93 -62.77 19.69
N ALA A 202 -18.52 -63.57 20.67
CA ALA A 202 -17.41 -64.52 20.50
C ALA A 202 -17.68 -65.59 19.42
N GLU A 203 -18.92 -66.11 19.33
CA GLU A 203 -19.30 -67.06 18.30
C GLU A 203 -19.37 -66.39 16.90
N LEU A 204 -19.83 -65.13 16.82
CA LEU A 204 -19.81 -64.36 15.56
C LEU A 204 -18.38 -64.07 15.09
N GLU A 205 -17.47 -63.69 15.98
CA GLU A 205 -16.05 -63.53 15.66
C GLU A 205 -15.43 -64.83 15.14
N GLY A 206 -15.72 -65.95 15.79
CA GLY A 206 -15.29 -67.28 15.37
C GLY A 206 -15.81 -67.67 13.99
N PHE A 207 -17.09 -67.40 13.72
CA PHE A 207 -17.74 -67.65 12.43
C PHE A 207 -17.04 -66.88 11.28
N PHE A 208 -16.69 -65.62 11.52
CA PHE A 208 -16.05 -64.75 10.54
C PHE A 208 -14.51 -64.80 10.53
N ALA A 209 -13.86 -65.60 11.39
CA ALA A 209 -12.39 -65.66 11.51
C ALA A 209 -11.67 -66.07 10.22
N GLY A 210 -12.34 -66.80 9.31
CA GLY A 210 -11.82 -67.21 8.00
C GLY A 210 -12.39 -66.43 6.81
N ALA A 211 -13.24 -65.44 7.05
CA ALA A 211 -13.84 -64.57 6.04
C ALA A 211 -13.02 -63.28 5.91
N GLY A 212 -11.80 -63.42 5.37
CA GLY A 212 -10.95 -62.26 5.08
C GLY A 212 -11.56 -61.42 3.96
N VAL A 213 -11.55 -60.10 4.13
CA VAL A 213 -12.13 -59.20 3.14
C VAL A 213 -11.12 -58.98 2.00
N PRO A 214 -11.44 -59.33 0.73
CA PRO A 214 -10.51 -59.15 -0.38
C PRO A 214 -10.02 -57.71 -0.49
N GLY A 215 -8.70 -57.51 -0.49
CA GLY A 215 -8.09 -56.18 -0.59
C GLY A 215 -7.97 -55.39 0.72
N SER A 216 -8.44 -55.90 1.88
CA SER A 216 -8.34 -55.19 3.16
C SER A 216 -7.02 -55.42 3.92
N GLY A 217 -6.27 -56.48 3.60
CA GLY A 217 -5.07 -56.90 4.34
C GLY A 217 -5.35 -57.49 5.73
N GLY A 218 -6.62 -57.59 6.16
CA GLY A 218 -7.03 -58.18 7.44
C GLY A 218 -7.16 -59.70 7.39
N ALA A 219 -6.83 -60.38 8.49
CA ALA A 219 -6.95 -61.83 8.62
C ALA A 219 -8.42 -62.31 8.74
N SER A 220 -9.32 -61.42 9.18
CA SER A 220 -10.76 -61.67 9.35
C SER A 220 -11.59 -60.42 9.07
N LEU A 221 -12.92 -60.58 8.99
CA LEU A 221 -13.87 -59.46 8.88
C LEU A 221 -13.77 -58.50 10.07
N PHE A 222 -13.74 -59.03 11.30
CA PHE A 222 -13.62 -58.20 12.50
C PHE A 222 -12.28 -57.48 12.58
N ASP A 223 -11.18 -58.09 12.11
CA ASP A 223 -9.89 -57.38 12.00
C ASP A 223 -9.96 -56.22 11.01
N THR A 224 -10.67 -56.41 9.90
CA THR A 224 -10.90 -55.35 8.92
C THR A 224 -11.75 -54.22 9.52
N LEU A 225 -12.87 -54.53 10.16
CA LEU A 225 -13.76 -53.54 10.79
C LEU A 225 -13.08 -52.78 11.94
N ARG A 226 -12.15 -53.42 12.67
CA ARG A 226 -11.37 -52.78 13.74
C ARG A 226 -10.15 -52.02 13.25
N ALA A 227 -9.75 -52.16 11.99
CA ALA A 227 -8.51 -51.56 11.49
C ALA A 227 -8.43 -50.03 11.68
N PRO A 228 -9.51 -49.24 11.42
CA PRO A 228 -9.47 -47.79 11.64
C PRO A 228 -9.25 -47.44 13.11
N MET A 229 -10.02 -48.03 14.02
CA MET A 229 -9.91 -47.77 15.46
C MET A 229 -8.60 -48.30 16.06
N ARG A 230 -7.98 -49.34 15.49
CA ARG A 230 -6.63 -49.78 15.91
C ARG A 230 -5.55 -48.81 15.43
N SER A 231 -5.68 -48.27 14.23
CA SER A 231 -4.73 -47.29 13.67
C SER A 231 -4.81 -45.95 14.38
N SER A 232 -6.01 -45.50 14.75
CA SER A 232 -6.23 -44.22 15.43
C SER A 232 -7.27 -44.35 16.55
N PRO A 233 -6.89 -44.89 17.73
CA PRO A 233 -7.84 -45.28 18.78
C PRO A 233 -8.70 -44.14 19.33
N THR A 234 -8.13 -42.95 19.49
CA THR A 234 -8.80 -41.81 20.14
C THR A 234 -9.14 -40.68 19.17
N SER A 235 -8.94 -40.86 17.86
CA SER A 235 -9.07 -39.80 16.87
C SER A 235 -10.02 -40.20 15.73
N LEU A 236 -11.23 -39.62 15.73
CA LEU A 236 -12.19 -39.77 14.63
C LEU A 236 -11.60 -39.30 13.29
N THR A 237 -10.84 -38.20 13.30
CA THR A 237 -10.13 -37.70 12.12
C THR A 237 -9.11 -38.71 11.61
N GLY A 238 -8.32 -39.33 12.51
CA GLY A 238 -7.34 -40.35 12.16
C GLY A 238 -7.97 -41.63 11.62
N GLN A 239 -9.14 -42.01 12.13
CA GLN A 239 -9.90 -43.15 11.61
C GLN A 239 -10.42 -42.88 10.19
N LEU A 240 -10.95 -41.69 9.92
CA LEU A 240 -11.37 -41.28 8.57
C LEU A 240 -10.18 -41.20 7.59
N GLU A 241 -9.01 -40.72 8.02
CA GLU A 241 -7.78 -40.73 7.22
C GLU A 241 -7.33 -42.14 6.87
N TYR A 242 -7.38 -43.06 7.83
CA TYR A 242 -7.05 -44.47 7.59
C TYR A 242 -7.98 -45.07 6.53
N ILE A 243 -9.29 -44.84 6.64
CA ILE A 243 -10.28 -45.34 5.66
C ILE A 243 -9.99 -44.76 4.27
N LYS A 244 -9.78 -43.44 4.17
CA LYS A 244 -9.47 -42.75 2.90
C LYS A 244 -8.23 -43.34 2.23
N ALA A 245 -7.18 -43.61 3.00
CA ALA A 245 -5.90 -44.10 2.47
C ALA A 245 -5.94 -45.58 2.06
N ASN A 246 -6.74 -46.42 2.73
CA ASN A 246 -6.62 -47.88 2.61
C ASN A 246 -7.84 -48.57 1.97
N TRP A 247 -9.03 -47.95 1.96
CA TRP A 247 -10.28 -48.65 1.62
C TRP A 247 -10.87 -48.30 0.25
N ALA A 248 -10.14 -47.60 -0.61
CA ALA A 248 -10.57 -47.29 -1.97
C ALA A 248 -10.88 -48.57 -2.79
N GLY A 249 -9.95 -49.53 -2.79
CA GLY A 249 -10.16 -50.83 -3.47
C GLY A 249 -11.20 -51.71 -2.80
N LEU A 250 -11.40 -51.55 -1.48
CA LEU A 250 -12.36 -52.30 -0.69
C LEU A 250 -13.81 -51.88 -0.96
N LEU A 251 -14.05 -50.57 -1.09
CA LEU A 251 -15.39 -49.99 -1.25
C LEU A 251 -15.80 -49.82 -2.72
N GLY A 252 -14.88 -50.02 -3.67
CA GLY A 252 -15.15 -50.01 -5.11
C GLY A 252 -15.84 -48.74 -5.57
N GLU A 253 -16.88 -48.86 -6.40
CA GLU A 253 -17.65 -47.72 -6.93
C GLU A 253 -18.32 -46.87 -5.83
N ARG A 254 -18.64 -47.46 -4.67
CA ARG A 254 -19.23 -46.74 -3.53
C ARG A 254 -18.25 -45.79 -2.86
N PHE A 255 -16.94 -46.00 -3.04
CA PHE A 255 -15.91 -45.15 -2.44
C PHE A 255 -15.99 -43.71 -2.93
N ALA A 256 -16.34 -43.46 -4.20
CA ALA A 256 -16.40 -42.11 -4.75
C ALA A 256 -17.44 -41.24 -4.01
N GLY A 257 -18.63 -41.78 -3.74
CA GLY A 257 -19.67 -41.08 -2.97
C GLY A 257 -19.30 -40.88 -1.50
N LEU A 258 -18.64 -41.87 -0.89
CA LEU A 258 -18.17 -41.78 0.50
C LEU A 258 -16.98 -40.84 0.68
N LEU A 259 -16.06 -40.79 -0.28
CA LEU A 259 -14.86 -39.95 -0.24
C LEU A 259 -15.23 -38.47 -0.08
N HIS A 260 -16.19 -37.99 -0.87
CA HIS A 260 -16.65 -36.61 -0.78
C HIS A 260 -17.24 -36.28 0.61
N ARG A 261 -17.99 -37.22 1.20
CA ARG A 261 -18.53 -37.07 2.57
C ARG A 261 -17.44 -37.14 3.63
N ILE A 262 -16.45 -38.03 3.47
CA ILE A 262 -15.27 -38.11 4.34
C ILE A 262 -14.54 -36.76 4.37
N LEU A 263 -14.25 -36.20 3.20
CA LEU A 263 -13.55 -34.92 3.08
C LEU A 263 -14.33 -33.78 3.74
N ARG A 264 -15.65 -33.66 3.48
CA ARG A 264 -16.50 -32.64 4.13
C ARG A 264 -16.58 -32.80 5.65
N THR A 265 -16.68 -34.03 6.15
CA THR A 265 -16.71 -34.27 7.60
C THR A 265 -15.35 -33.96 8.25
N GLN A 266 -14.24 -34.22 7.55
CA GLN A 266 -12.91 -33.82 7.99
C GLN A 266 -12.77 -32.29 8.04
N ASP A 267 -13.31 -31.56 7.06
CA ASP A 267 -13.32 -30.10 7.05
C ASP A 267 -14.14 -29.54 8.22
N LEU A 268 -15.32 -30.10 8.49
CA LEU A 268 -16.16 -29.70 9.61
C LEU A 268 -15.46 -29.94 10.97
N LEU A 269 -14.77 -31.09 11.12
CA LEU A 269 -13.96 -31.41 12.29
C LEU A 269 -12.81 -30.41 12.47
N ALA A 270 -12.17 -29.99 11.37
CA ALA A 270 -11.09 -29.01 11.41
C ALA A 270 -11.62 -27.62 11.80
N GLU A 271 -12.76 -27.21 11.24
CA GLU A 271 -13.42 -25.93 11.51
C GLU A 271 -13.83 -25.81 12.99
N GLU A 272 -14.48 -26.85 13.56
CA GLU A 272 -14.92 -26.85 14.97
C GLU A 272 -13.74 -26.85 15.96
N ARG A 273 -12.59 -27.39 15.56
CA ARG A 273 -11.38 -27.49 16.41
C ARG A 273 -10.38 -26.36 16.20
N ALA A 274 -10.56 -25.50 15.21
CA ALA A 274 -9.65 -24.40 14.92
C ALA A 274 -9.64 -23.38 16.06
N PHE A 275 -8.46 -23.15 16.66
CA PHE A 275 -8.26 -22.16 17.72
C PHE A 275 -8.46 -20.73 17.18
N ARG A 276 -9.40 -19.99 17.77
CA ARG A 276 -9.82 -18.64 17.36
C ARG A 276 -8.95 -17.56 18.00
N GLY A 277 -7.74 -17.38 17.46
CA GLY A 277 -6.84 -16.26 17.84
C GLY A 277 -6.90 -15.12 16.84
N ALA A 278 -6.82 -13.87 17.30
CA ALA A 278 -6.75 -12.68 16.46
C ALA A 278 -5.29 -12.32 16.14
N GLY A 279 -4.96 -12.14 14.85
CA GLY A 279 -3.67 -11.57 14.45
C GLY A 279 -3.45 -11.59 12.94
N LYS A 280 -3.23 -10.40 12.34
CA LYS A 280 -2.71 -10.27 10.97
C LYS A 280 -1.19 -10.51 11.01
N GLY A 281 -0.74 -11.64 10.46
CA GLY A 281 0.69 -11.92 10.30
C GLY A 281 1.33 -11.01 9.25
N PRO A 282 2.67 -10.82 9.26
CA PRO A 282 3.36 -9.99 8.28
C PRO A 282 3.22 -10.57 6.87
N PRO A 283 3.17 -9.72 5.81
CA PRO A 283 3.06 -10.19 4.43
C PRO A 283 4.29 -11.03 4.03
N PRO A 284 4.10 -12.21 3.41
CA PRO A 284 5.20 -13.02 2.91
C PRO A 284 5.89 -12.35 1.71
N VAL A 285 7.15 -12.69 1.45
CA VAL A 285 7.89 -12.21 0.27
C VAL A 285 7.60 -13.17 -0.90
N PRO A 286 6.97 -12.73 -1.99
CA PRO A 286 6.75 -13.59 -3.16
C PRO A 286 8.09 -13.98 -3.80
N ASP A 287 8.26 -15.25 -4.13
CA ASP A 287 9.31 -15.68 -5.05
C ASP A 287 8.87 -15.50 -6.52
N ALA A 288 9.80 -15.62 -7.46
CA ALA A 288 9.50 -15.43 -8.88
C ALA A 288 8.48 -16.46 -9.42
N VAL A 289 8.34 -17.61 -8.76
CA VAL A 289 7.37 -18.67 -9.13
C VAL A 289 5.97 -18.28 -8.65
N SER A 290 5.85 -17.69 -7.47
CA SER A 290 4.61 -17.14 -6.90
C SER A 290 4.05 -15.97 -7.69
N LEU A 291 4.88 -15.23 -8.43
CA LEU A 291 4.44 -14.15 -9.32
C LEU A 291 3.81 -14.65 -10.63
N ALA A 292 3.92 -15.95 -10.93
CA ALA A 292 3.59 -16.57 -12.21
C ALA A 292 2.60 -17.73 -12.06
N GLY A 293 1.67 -17.67 -11.10
CA GLY A 293 0.83 -18.78 -10.65
C GLY A 293 0.27 -19.69 -11.77
N PRO A 294 -0.06 -20.96 -11.48
CA PRO A 294 -0.48 -21.90 -12.51
C PRO A 294 -1.65 -21.37 -13.34
N GLY A 295 -1.47 -21.23 -14.66
CA GLY A 295 -2.50 -20.71 -15.58
C GLY A 295 -2.53 -19.19 -15.76
N GLU A 296 -1.59 -18.45 -15.17
CA GLU A 296 -1.50 -17.00 -15.35
C GLU A 296 -0.96 -16.57 -16.72
N TYR A 297 -1.63 -15.61 -17.35
CA TYR A 297 -1.27 -15.05 -18.65
C TYR A 297 -1.15 -13.52 -18.58
N GLU A 298 -0.36 -12.94 -19.49
CA GLU A 298 -0.16 -11.50 -19.54
C GLU A 298 -1.30 -10.80 -20.29
N ARG A 299 -2.00 -9.88 -19.61
CA ARG A 299 -3.11 -9.06 -20.15
C ARG A 299 -3.26 -7.73 -19.37
N PHE A 300 -2.18 -6.95 -19.31
CA PHE A 300 -2.19 -5.61 -18.72
C PHE A 300 -3.21 -4.69 -19.40
N SER A 301 -3.81 -3.79 -18.62
CA SER A 301 -4.57 -2.66 -19.18
C SER A 301 -3.65 -1.56 -19.68
N GLU A 302 -4.09 -0.86 -20.72
CA GLU A 302 -3.39 0.30 -21.26
C GLU A 302 -3.58 1.53 -20.36
N ASP A 303 -2.49 2.22 -20.07
CA ASP A 303 -2.54 3.48 -19.32
C ASP A 303 -2.87 4.66 -20.25
N ARG A 304 -3.77 5.54 -19.82
CA ARG A 304 -3.93 6.88 -20.41
C ARG A 304 -2.77 7.78 -20.00
N THR A 305 -2.48 8.82 -20.78
CA THR A 305 -1.30 9.69 -20.60
C THR A 305 -1.19 10.35 -19.23
N TRP A 306 -2.32 10.55 -18.53
CA TRP A 306 -2.36 11.12 -17.19
C TRP A 306 -2.14 10.09 -16.08
N MET A 307 -2.48 8.81 -16.29
CA MET A 307 -2.47 7.76 -15.26
C MET A 307 -1.08 7.52 -14.64
N PRO A 308 0.03 7.47 -15.40
CA PRO A 308 1.37 7.35 -14.81
C PRO A 308 1.74 8.56 -13.94
N ARG A 309 1.18 9.74 -14.22
CA ARG A 309 1.52 11.02 -13.57
C ARG A 309 0.71 11.29 -12.30
N VAL A 310 -0.18 10.37 -11.91
CA VAL A 310 -1.01 10.55 -10.72
C VAL A 310 -0.15 10.55 -9.47
N VAL A 311 -0.41 11.54 -8.61
CA VAL A 311 0.04 11.61 -7.23
C VAL A 311 -1.23 11.77 -6.40
N LEU A 312 -1.53 10.76 -5.58
CA LEU A 312 -2.79 10.68 -4.85
C LEU A 312 -2.60 11.13 -3.41
N ILE A 313 -3.54 11.92 -2.89
CA ILE A 313 -3.65 12.18 -1.45
C ILE A 313 -5.01 11.69 -0.96
N ALA A 314 -4.98 10.89 0.11
CA ALA A 314 -6.16 10.38 0.79
C ALA A 314 -6.61 11.35 1.89
N LYS A 315 -7.91 11.66 1.95
CA LYS A 315 -8.50 12.46 3.02
C LYS A 315 -9.76 11.76 3.54
N SER A 316 -9.76 11.44 4.84
CA SER A 316 -10.99 11.15 5.59
C SER A 316 -11.93 12.35 5.50
N THR A 317 -13.01 12.24 4.75
CA THR A 317 -13.79 13.39 4.27
C THR A 317 -14.34 14.22 5.43
N TYR A 318 -15.05 13.59 6.37
CA TYR A 318 -15.68 14.30 7.49
C TYR A 318 -14.64 14.98 8.39
N VAL A 319 -13.56 14.27 8.72
CA VAL A 319 -12.46 14.81 9.52
C VAL A 319 -11.78 15.98 8.81
N TRP A 320 -11.54 15.86 7.50
CA TRP A 320 -10.89 16.89 6.71
C TRP A 320 -11.74 18.16 6.61
N LEU A 321 -13.05 18.04 6.33
CA LEU A 321 -13.96 19.20 6.28
C LEU A 321 -13.96 19.94 7.63
N GLU A 322 -13.96 19.21 8.73
CA GLU A 322 -13.91 19.78 10.08
C GLU A 322 -12.59 20.52 10.36
N GLN A 323 -11.45 19.92 9.98
CA GLN A 323 -10.14 20.56 10.07
C GLN A 323 -10.04 21.81 9.18
N LEU A 324 -10.61 21.78 7.97
CA LEU A 324 -10.67 22.93 7.08
C LEU A 324 -11.51 24.06 7.69
N ALA A 325 -12.65 23.72 8.30
CA ALA A 325 -13.49 24.71 8.95
C ALA A 325 -12.70 25.48 10.04
N ARG A 326 -11.92 24.75 10.85
CA ARG A 326 -11.04 25.34 11.86
C ARG A 326 -9.91 26.16 11.24
N ARG A 327 -9.19 25.58 10.27
CA ARG A 327 -8.03 26.20 9.61
C ARG A 327 -8.37 27.54 8.97
N TYR A 328 -9.53 27.63 8.31
CA TYR A 328 -9.95 28.82 7.57
C TYR A 328 -10.93 29.72 8.33
N GLY A 329 -11.32 29.33 9.55
CA GLY A 329 -12.24 30.11 10.39
C GLY A 329 -13.62 30.33 9.76
N ARG A 330 -14.10 29.38 8.94
CA ARG A 330 -15.41 29.45 8.25
C ARG A 330 -16.09 28.09 8.24
N GLU A 331 -17.40 28.06 8.01
CA GLU A 331 -18.14 26.79 7.96
C GLU A 331 -17.73 25.96 6.74
N VAL A 332 -17.30 24.72 6.98
CA VAL A 332 -17.00 23.72 5.96
C VAL A 332 -17.60 22.38 6.41
N ARG A 333 -18.82 22.10 5.96
CA ARG A 333 -19.59 20.88 6.27
C ARG A 333 -19.96 20.07 5.04
N ARG A 334 -20.03 20.72 3.87
CA ARG A 334 -20.38 20.12 2.57
C ARG A 334 -19.20 20.15 1.60
N LEU A 335 -19.24 19.31 0.57
CA LEU A 335 -18.17 19.19 -0.44
C LEU A 335 -17.96 20.48 -1.24
N ASP A 336 -19.04 21.20 -1.57
CA ASP A 336 -19.02 22.49 -2.26
C ASP A 336 -18.40 23.61 -1.41
N GLN A 337 -18.27 23.42 -0.10
CA GLN A 337 -17.69 24.40 0.82
C GLN A 337 -16.18 24.25 1.01
N VAL A 338 -15.55 23.22 0.40
CA VAL A 338 -14.09 23.07 0.45
C VAL A 338 -13.43 24.35 -0.11
N PRO A 339 -12.57 25.03 0.67
CA PRO A 339 -11.84 26.23 0.26
C PRO A 339 -11.10 26.12 -1.07
N ASP A 340 -11.21 27.13 -1.92
CA ASP A 340 -10.41 27.25 -3.14
C ASP A 340 -8.91 27.33 -2.81
N GLU A 341 -8.57 28.01 -1.71
CA GLU A 341 -7.21 28.16 -1.19
C GLU A 341 -6.58 26.81 -0.79
N GLU A 342 -7.39 25.85 -0.33
CA GLU A 342 -6.93 24.51 -0.01
C GLU A 342 -6.68 23.71 -1.30
N LEU A 343 -7.58 23.81 -2.28
CA LEU A 343 -7.40 23.17 -3.59
C LEU A 343 -6.14 23.72 -4.30
N ASP A 344 -5.90 25.02 -4.20
CA ASP A 344 -4.67 25.67 -4.71
C ASP A 344 -3.43 25.17 -3.97
N THR A 345 -3.53 24.94 -2.66
CA THR A 345 -2.44 24.36 -1.86
C THR A 345 -2.10 22.95 -2.32
N LEU A 346 -3.10 22.09 -2.53
CA LEU A 346 -2.90 20.72 -3.01
C LEU A 346 -2.29 20.68 -4.42
N ALA A 347 -2.81 21.50 -5.34
CA ALA A 347 -2.29 21.59 -6.70
C ALA A 347 -0.84 22.13 -6.73
N THR A 348 -0.55 23.16 -5.92
CA THR A 348 0.80 23.73 -5.80
C THR A 348 1.80 22.73 -5.20
N ALA A 349 1.35 21.86 -4.30
CA ALA A 349 2.17 20.78 -3.75
C ALA A 349 2.51 19.68 -4.79
N GLY A 350 1.80 19.64 -5.93
CA GLY A 350 2.00 18.65 -6.99
C GLY A 350 1.08 17.44 -6.91
N PHE A 351 0.04 17.49 -6.06
CA PHE A 351 -1.01 16.47 -6.07
C PHE A 351 -1.87 16.61 -7.33
N SER A 352 -2.26 15.48 -7.89
CA SER A 352 -3.11 15.41 -9.09
C SER A 352 -4.32 14.50 -8.92
N GLY A 353 -4.40 13.76 -7.81
CA GLY A 353 -5.56 13.00 -7.36
C GLY A 353 -5.92 13.35 -5.91
N LEU A 354 -7.21 13.52 -5.63
CA LEU A 354 -7.76 13.72 -4.30
C LEU A 354 -8.76 12.61 -4.00
N TRP A 355 -8.38 11.67 -3.13
CA TRP A 355 -9.25 10.59 -2.67
C TRP A 355 -10.04 11.01 -1.44
N LEU A 356 -11.36 11.04 -1.60
CA LEU A 356 -12.31 11.35 -0.54
C LEU A 356 -12.88 10.06 0.03
N ILE A 357 -12.49 9.73 1.26
CA ILE A 357 -12.92 8.50 1.94
C ILE A 357 -14.30 8.71 2.55
N GLY A 358 -15.21 7.78 2.28
CA GLY A 358 -16.54 7.72 2.88
C GLY A 358 -17.48 8.85 2.46
N VAL A 359 -17.51 9.15 1.15
CA VAL A 359 -18.42 10.13 0.52
C VAL A 359 -19.83 9.60 0.24
N TRP A 360 -19.99 8.28 0.24
CA TRP A 360 -21.24 7.59 -0.07
C TRP A 360 -22.21 7.58 1.12
N GLU A 361 -23.49 7.37 0.85
CA GLU A 361 -24.53 7.21 1.85
C GLU A 361 -24.30 5.93 2.68
N ARG A 362 -24.30 6.09 4.00
CA ARG A 362 -23.86 5.05 4.94
C ARG A 362 -25.05 4.43 5.69
N SER A 363 -24.87 3.18 6.09
CA SER A 363 -25.80 2.38 6.88
C SER A 363 -26.14 3.01 8.24
N GLU A 364 -27.42 3.24 8.52
CA GLU A 364 -27.85 3.72 9.83
C GLU A 364 -27.67 2.64 10.91
N ALA A 365 -27.93 1.37 10.54
CA ALA A 365 -27.68 0.23 11.40
C ALA A 365 -26.21 0.15 11.86
N SER A 366 -25.24 0.40 10.97
CA SER A 366 -23.81 0.45 11.30
C SER A 366 -23.50 1.50 12.39
N ARG A 367 -24.16 2.65 12.36
CA ARG A 367 -24.04 3.69 13.40
C ARG A 367 -24.65 3.21 14.72
N ARG A 368 -25.88 2.69 14.67
CA ARG A 368 -26.63 2.21 15.85
C ARG A 368 -25.87 1.11 16.60
N ILE A 369 -25.26 0.15 15.88
CA ILE A 369 -24.43 -0.90 16.47
C ILE A 369 -23.29 -0.31 17.29
N LYS A 370 -22.53 0.64 16.71
CA LYS A 370 -21.39 1.28 17.40
C LYS A 370 -21.83 2.06 18.64
N HIS A 371 -22.97 2.75 18.57
CA HIS A 371 -23.54 3.47 19.71
C HIS A 371 -23.93 2.51 20.83
N MET A 372 -24.60 1.41 20.50
CA MET A 372 -24.98 0.36 21.47
C MET A 372 -23.76 -0.33 22.09
N ARG A 373 -22.64 -0.43 21.35
CA ARG A 373 -21.35 -0.94 21.84
C ARG A 373 -20.51 0.10 22.60
N GLY A 374 -21.07 1.26 22.91
CA GLY A 374 -20.47 2.25 23.81
C GLY A 374 -19.66 3.37 23.13
N ASN A 375 -19.77 3.55 21.81
CA ASN A 375 -19.11 4.66 21.10
C ASN A 375 -20.15 5.63 20.50
N PRO A 376 -20.71 6.57 21.30
CA PRO A 376 -21.80 7.47 20.87
C PRO A 376 -21.35 8.52 19.84
N ASP A 377 -20.05 8.81 19.75
CA ASP A 377 -19.49 9.77 18.81
C ASP A 377 -19.18 9.17 17.42
N ALA A 378 -19.26 7.84 17.28
CA ALA A 378 -19.02 7.16 16.02
C ALA A 378 -20.11 7.48 14.98
N VAL A 379 -19.70 7.68 13.74
CA VAL A 379 -20.59 7.57 12.58
C VAL A 379 -20.58 6.14 12.04
N ALA A 380 -21.51 5.84 11.13
CA ALA A 380 -21.50 4.60 10.36
C ALA A 380 -20.13 4.40 9.69
N SER A 381 -19.71 3.13 9.57
CA SER A 381 -18.47 2.81 8.84
C SER A 381 -18.57 3.34 7.41
N ALA A 382 -17.50 3.93 6.90
CA ALA A 382 -17.41 4.34 5.49
C ALA A 382 -17.60 3.17 4.51
N TYR A 383 -17.43 1.92 4.94
CA TYR A 383 -17.59 0.72 4.11
C TYR A 383 -18.88 -0.08 4.39
N ALA A 384 -19.67 0.32 5.39
CA ALA A 384 -21.04 -0.17 5.57
C ALA A 384 -22.00 0.77 4.84
N LEU A 385 -22.17 0.55 3.54
CA LEU A 385 -22.91 1.45 2.66
C LEU A 385 -24.41 1.15 2.62
N TYR A 386 -25.23 2.20 2.62
CA TYR A 386 -26.66 2.07 2.31
C TYR A 386 -26.89 1.97 0.80
N ASP A 387 -26.30 2.90 0.05
CA ASP A 387 -26.36 2.99 -1.41
C ASP A 387 -25.16 3.81 -1.96
N TYR A 388 -24.82 3.67 -3.24
CA TYR A 388 -23.75 4.42 -3.92
C TYR A 388 -24.23 5.80 -4.38
N GLN A 389 -24.83 6.56 -3.46
CA GLN A 389 -25.22 7.95 -3.65
C GLN A 389 -24.37 8.85 -2.77
N ILE A 390 -24.03 10.06 -3.25
CA ILE A 390 -23.28 11.02 -2.42
C ILE A 390 -24.13 11.39 -1.20
N ALA A 391 -23.54 11.26 0.00
CA ALA A 391 -24.26 11.47 1.25
C ALA A 391 -24.93 12.84 1.31
N ALA A 392 -26.20 12.86 1.72
CA ALA A 392 -27.01 14.08 1.74
C ALA A 392 -26.45 15.15 2.69
N ASP A 393 -25.85 14.74 3.82
CA ASP A 393 -25.22 15.66 4.78
C ASP A 393 -23.89 16.24 4.30
N LEU A 394 -23.23 15.62 3.31
CA LEU A 394 -22.11 16.18 2.56
C LEU A 394 -22.56 17.10 1.40
N GLY A 395 -23.87 17.24 1.22
CA GLY A 395 -24.50 18.12 0.24
C GLY A 395 -25.00 17.44 -1.04
N GLY A 396 -24.91 16.11 -1.12
CA GLY A 396 -25.42 15.33 -2.23
C GLY A 396 -24.70 15.57 -3.56
N GLN A 397 -25.34 15.15 -4.64
CA GLN A 397 -24.77 15.18 -6.00
C GLN A 397 -24.36 16.59 -6.46
N GLU A 398 -25.17 17.61 -6.16
CA GLU A 398 -24.89 19.01 -6.54
C GLU A 398 -23.58 19.53 -5.92
N ALA A 399 -23.37 19.27 -4.62
CA ALA A 399 -22.16 19.71 -3.93
C ALA A 399 -20.91 18.99 -4.47
N PHE A 400 -21.05 17.72 -4.80
CA PHE A 400 -20.00 16.92 -5.43
C PHE A 400 -19.60 17.47 -6.80
N GLU A 401 -20.58 17.78 -7.67
CA GLU A 401 -20.31 18.29 -9.02
C GLU A 401 -19.58 19.63 -8.99
N GLU A 402 -19.94 20.52 -8.07
CA GLU A 402 -19.24 21.80 -7.91
C GLU A 402 -17.81 21.61 -7.40
N LEU A 403 -17.58 20.72 -6.42
CA LEU A 403 -16.22 20.38 -5.99
C LEU A 403 -15.41 19.77 -7.13
N ARG A 404 -15.99 18.81 -7.88
CA ARG A 404 -15.35 18.16 -9.03
C ARG A 404 -14.93 19.19 -10.09
N ARG A 405 -15.79 20.15 -10.39
CA ARG A 405 -15.50 21.23 -11.35
C ARG A 405 -14.35 22.13 -10.87
N ARG A 406 -14.39 22.58 -9.61
CA ARG A 406 -13.35 23.46 -9.02
C ARG A 406 -12.00 22.76 -8.84
N ALA A 407 -12.01 21.49 -8.46
CA ALA A 407 -10.81 20.65 -8.36
C ALA A 407 -10.22 20.35 -9.75
N GLY A 408 -11.08 19.99 -10.72
CA GLY A 408 -10.67 19.72 -12.10
C GLY A 408 -10.01 20.91 -12.79
N ALA A 409 -10.50 22.13 -12.53
CA ALA A 409 -9.88 23.37 -13.02
C ALA A 409 -8.43 23.57 -12.54
N ARG A 410 -8.04 22.91 -11.44
CA ARG A 410 -6.70 22.91 -10.84
C ARG A 410 -5.89 21.65 -11.16
N GLY A 411 -6.41 20.78 -12.02
CA GLY A 411 -5.76 19.52 -12.39
C GLY A 411 -5.93 18.38 -11.38
N LEU A 412 -6.78 18.55 -10.36
CA LEU A 412 -7.08 17.54 -9.35
C LEU A 412 -8.23 16.64 -9.83
N ARG A 413 -7.97 15.34 -9.95
CA ARG A 413 -8.99 14.31 -10.22
C ARG A 413 -9.51 13.77 -8.90
N LEU A 414 -10.83 13.74 -8.73
CA LEU A 414 -11.42 13.13 -7.54
C LEU A 414 -11.33 11.61 -7.62
N ALA A 415 -11.09 10.99 -6.47
CA ALA A 415 -11.12 9.55 -6.30
C ALA A 415 -12.08 9.17 -5.17
N SER A 416 -12.66 7.97 -5.26
CA SER A 416 -13.51 7.41 -4.23
C SER A 416 -13.17 5.95 -3.96
N ASP A 417 -13.58 5.48 -2.78
CA ASP A 417 -13.69 4.07 -2.49
C ASP A 417 -14.84 3.43 -3.27
N MET A 418 -14.69 2.14 -3.54
CA MET A 418 -15.73 1.23 -4.01
C MET A 418 -15.59 -0.07 -3.23
N VAL A 419 -16.67 -0.50 -2.59
CA VAL A 419 -16.78 -1.72 -1.78
C VAL A 419 -17.70 -2.71 -2.50
N PRO A 420 -17.17 -3.55 -3.40
CA PRO A 420 -18.00 -4.45 -4.21
C PRO A 420 -18.39 -5.75 -3.47
N ASN A 421 -17.71 -6.10 -2.38
CA ASN A 421 -17.89 -7.40 -1.73
C ASN A 421 -19.21 -7.51 -0.92
N HIS A 422 -19.61 -6.40 -0.28
CA HIS A 422 -20.74 -6.37 0.65
C HIS A 422 -21.39 -4.98 0.66
N VAL A 423 -22.58 -4.89 1.26
CA VAL A 423 -23.25 -3.61 1.61
C VAL A 423 -23.53 -3.58 3.12
N GLY A 424 -24.03 -2.48 3.67
CA GLY A 424 -24.49 -2.43 5.05
C GLY A 424 -25.65 -3.40 5.30
N ILE A 425 -25.85 -3.87 6.55
CA ILE A 425 -26.93 -4.83 6.88
C ILE A 425 -28.34 -4.29 6.61
N ASP A 426 -28.52 -2.97 6.63
CA ASP A 426 -29.76 -2.26 6.26
C ASP A 426 -29.66 -1.60 4.87
N GLY A 427 -28.63 -1.96 4.09
CA GLY A 427 -28.40 -1.42 2.76
C GLY A 427 -29.55 -1.72 1.82
N ARG A 428 -29.73 -0.87 0.82
CA ARG A 428 -30.87 -0.91 -0.10
C ARG A 428 -31.09 -2.29 -0.72
N TRP A 429 -30.00 -2.95 -1.13
CA TRP A 429 -30.08 -4.29 -1.72
C TRP A 429 -30.53 -5.37 -0.72
N VAL A 430 -30.21 -5.26 0.58
CA VAL A 430 -30.72 -6.22 1.59
C VAL A 430 -32.24 -6.11 1.73
N LEU A 431 -32.77 -4.90 1.57
CA LEU A 431 -34.21 -4.63 1.66
C LEU A 431 -34.94 -5.09 0.39
N GLU A 432 -34.42 -4.74 -0.78
CA GLU A 432 -35.07 -4.92 -2.08
C GLU A 432 -34.75 -6.27 -2.76
N HIS A 433 -33.56 -6.83 -2.52
CA HIS A 433 -33.03 -8.03 -3.18
C HIS A 433 -32.35 -8.99 -2.18
N PRO A 434 -33.06 -9.49 -1.14
CA PRO A 434 -32.48 -10.38 -0.14
C PRO A 434 -31.96 -11.71 -0.71
N ASP A 435 -32.36 -12.08 -1.92
CA ASP A 435 -31.89 -13.21 -2.71
C ASP A 435 -30.48 -13.06 -3.28
N TRP A 436 -29.96 -11.83 -3.38
CA TRP A 436 -28.60 -11.58 -3.85
C TRP A 436 -27.51 -11.87 -2.80
N PHE A 437 -27.90 -12.25 -1.58
CA PHE A 437 -26.99 -12.42 -0.45
C PHE A 437 -26.79 -13.89 -0.08
N LEU A 438 -25.57 -14.21 0.38
CA LEU A 438 -25.33 -15.51 0.98
C LEU A 438 -26.17 -15.64 2.24
N SER A 439 -27.03 -16.65 2.27
CA SER A 439 -28.00 -16.82 3.34
C SER A 439 -28.41 -18.27 3.58
N LEU A 440 -29.00 -18.49 4.75
CA LEU A 440 -29.62 -19.75 5.16
C LEU A 440 -31.09 -19.50 5.53
N PRO A 441 -31.98 -20.49 5.35
CA PRO A 441 -33.36 -20.42 5.82
C PRO A 441 -33.51 -20.69 7.33
N HIS A 442 -32.43 -21.08 8.00
CA HIS A 442 -32.37 -21.37 9.43
C HIS A 442 -31.05 -20.85 10.03
N PRO A 443 -30.94 -20.67 11.35
CA PRO A 443 -29.67 -20.31 11.98
C PRO A 443 -28.57 -21.33 11.66
N PRO A 444 -27.31 -20.90 11.50
CA PRO A 444 -26.17 -21.79 11.21
C PRO A 444 -25.75 -22.64 12.42
N TYR A 445 -26.11 -22.21 13.62
CA TYR A 445 -25.84 -22.92 14.86
C TYR A 445 -27.09 -22.94 15.75
N PRO A 446 -27.43 -24.07 16.39
CA PRO A 446 -28.60 -24.17 17.27
C PRO A 446 -28.59 -23.23 18.47
N GLY A 447 -27.41 -22.78 18.92
CA GLY A 447 -27.26 -21.85 20.04
C GLY A 447 -27.48 -20.38 19.66
N TYR A 448 -27.58 -20.06 18.37
CA TYR A 448 -27.79 -18.69 17.92
C TYR A 448 -29.20 -18.22 18.25
N THR A 449 -29.27 -17.05 18.88
CA THR A 449 -30.52 -16.41 19.25
C THR A 449 -30.57 -14.98 18.73
N TYR A 450 -31.77 -14.50 18.42
CA TYR A 450 -32.01 -13.20 17.77
C TYR A 450 -33.10 -12.44 18.52
N THR A 451 -32.89 -12.25 19.82
CA THR A 451 -33.81 -11.53 20.72
C THR A 451 -33.40 -10.06 20.91
N GLY A 452 -32.20 -9.70 20.42
CA GLY A 452 -31.66 -8.35 20.44
C GLY A 452 -32.44 -7.31 19.64
N PRO A 453 -31.95 -6.06 19.66
CA PRO A 453 -32.68 -4.91 19.09
C PRO A 453 -32.86 -5.01 17.58
N ASP A 454 -33.99 -4.49 17.09
CA ASP A 454 -34.21 -4.29 15.65
C ASP A 454 -33.39 -3.08 15.16
N LEU A 455 -32.46 -3.34 14.25
CA LEU A 455 -31.53 -2.38 13.67
C LEU A 455 -32.06 -1.75 12.38
N SER A 456 -33.12 -2.30 11.78
CA SER A 456 -33.75 -1.73 10.59
C SER A 456 -34.44 -0.39 10.92
N ALA A 457 -34.30 0.59 10.03
CA ALA A 457 -35.15 1.78 10.03
C ALA A 457 -36.40 1.60 9.14
N ASP A 458 -36.40 0.60 8.28
CA ASP A 458 -37.48 0.31 7.35
C ASP A 458 -38.55 -0.56 8.05
N PRO A 459 -39.83 -0.12 8.11
CA PRO A 459 -40.88 -0.83 8.83
C PRO A 459 -41.31 -2.15 8.18
N ARG A 460 -40.83 -2.46 6.97
CA ARG A 460 -41.15 -3.68 6.23
C ARG A 460 -40.36 -4.90 6.73
N VAL A 461 -39.19 -4.68 7.32
CA VAL A 461 -38.29 -5.75 7.77
C VAL A 461 -37.76 -5.49 9.17
N ALA A 462 -37.44 -6.55 9.91
CA ALA A 462 -36.63 -6.48 11.12
C ALA A 462 -35.22 -7.00 10.80
N ILE A 463 -34.19 -6.33 11.32
CA ILE A 463 -32.79 -6.77 11.20
C ILE A 463 -32.23 -6.95 12.61
N GLN A 464 -31.78 -8.16 12.94
CA GLN A 464 -31.27 -8.50 14.27
C GLN A 464 -29.95 -9.25 14.15
N ILE A 465 -28.93 -8.78 14.87
CA ILE A 465 -27.65 -9.49 15.02
C ILE A 465 -27.81 -10.55 16.13
N GLU A 466 -27.08 -11.65 15.98
CA GLU A 466 -27.00 -12.73 16.96
C GLU A 466 -26.61 -12.22 18.35
N ASP A 467 -27.26 -12.73 19.39
CA ASP A 467 -27.25 -12.15 20.73
C ASP A 467 -25.87 -12.17 21.43
N HIS A 468 -25.04 -13.19 21.20
CA HIS A 468 -23.69 -13.32 21.79
C HIS A 468 -22.68 -12.30 21.22
N TYR A 469 -23.01 -11.64 20.10
CA TYR A 469 -22.24 -10.49 19.65
C TYR A 469 -22.25 -9.36 20.69
N TRP A 470 -23.38 -9.14 21.36
CA TRP A 470 -23.56 -8.01 22.27
C TRP A 470 -22.83 -8.18 23.59
N ASP A 471 -22.72 -9.41 24.10
CA ASP A 471 -21.94 -9.72 25.30
C ASP A 471 -20.46 -10.04 25.01
N GLY A 472 -20.10 -10.24 23.73
CA GLY A 472 -18.74 -10.48 23.28
C GLY A 472 -18.24 -11.92 23.49
N THR A 473 -19.15 -12.86 23.75
CA THR A 473 -18.80 -14.28 23.93
C THR A 473 -18.63 -15.03 22.61
N ASP A 474 -19.21 -14.54 21.51
CA ASP A 474 -18.96 -15.02 20.14
C ASP A 474 -19.06 -13.87 19.12
N ALA A 475 -18.51 -14.09 17.93
CA ALA A 475 -18.77 -13.21 16.79
C ALA A 475 -19.98 -13.72 16.00
N ALA A 476 -20.92 -12.83 15.65
CA ALA A 476 -22.08 -13.23 14.86
C ALA A 476 -21.64 -13.58 13.42
N VAL A 477 -21.85 -14.81 12.99
CA VAL A 477 -21.52 -15.21 11.59
C VAL A 477 -22.59 -14.73 10.61
N VAL A 478 -23.84 -14.65 11.07
CA VAL A 478 -25.01 -14.20 10.30
C VAL A 478 -25.88 -13.26 11.13
N PHE A 479 -26.68 -12.43 10.45
CA PHE A 479 -27.79 -11.69 11.05
C PHE A 479 -29.13 -12.20 10.51
N ARG A 480 -30.20 -12.03 11.29
CA ARG A 480 -31.57 -12.37 10.90
C ARG A 480 -32.21 -11.16 10.21
N ARG A 481 -32.73 -11.36 9.01
CA ARG A 481 -33.70 -10.49 8.32
C ARG A 481 -35.07 -11.16 8.40
N HIS A 482 -35.99 -10.53 9.13
CA HIS A 482 -37.39 -10.97 9.21
C HIS A 482 -38.26 -10.08 8.33
N ASP A 483 -38.88 -10.65 7.31
CA ASP A 483 -39.86 -9.94 6.48
C ASP A 483 -41.21 -9.89 7.20
N ARG A 484 -41.67 -8.68 7.53
CA ARG A 484 -42.89 -8.52 8.34
C ARG A 484 -44.18 -8.75 7.54
N TYR A 485 -44.12 -8.76 6.21
CA TYR A 485 -45.28 -9.04 5.37
C TYR A 485 -45.42 -10.51 5.04
N THR A 486 -44.32 -11.19 4.69
CA THR A 486 -44.35 -12.61 4.34
C THR A 486 -44.19 -13.51 5.57
N GLY A 487 -43.62 -12.98 6.66
CA GLY A 487 -43.23 -13.75 7.83
C GLY A 487 -41.94 -14.58 7.63
N GLU A 488 -41.25 -14.40 6.49
CA GLU A 488 -40.04 -15.13 6.15
C GLU A 488 -38.86 -14.68 7.03
N ASP A 489 -38.16 -15.67 7.59
CA ASP A 489 -36.86 -15.47 8.21
C ASP A 489 -35.75 -15.88 7.25
N ARG A 490 -34.77 -15.00 7.10
CA ARG A 490 -33.54 -15.27 6.35
C ARG A 490 -32.33 -14.91 7.20
N PHE A 491 -31.35 -15.81 7.25
CA PHE A 491 -30.13 -15.63 8.02
C PHE A 491 -28.99 -15.32 7.06
N ILE A 492 -28.63 -14.03 6.95
CA ILE A 492 -27.70 -13.51 5.95
C ILE A 492 -26.29 -13.42 6.56
N TYR A 493 -25.28 -13.90 5.82
CA TYR A 493 -23.90 -13.84 6.26
C TYR A 493 -23.36 -12.41 6.29
N HIS A 494 -22.57 -12.10 7.32
CA HIS A 494 -21.78 -10.88 7.36
C HIS A 494 -20.59 -10.95 6.39
N GLY A 495 -20.12 -9.80 5.91
CA GLY A 495 -18.89 -9.75 5.10
C GLY A 495 -17.69 -10.26 5.90
N ASN A 496 -16.80 -11.01 5.24
CA ASN A 496 -15.62 -11.60 5.87
C ASN A 496 -14.51 -11.88 4.83
N ASP A 497 -13.25 -11.75 5.24
CA ASP A 497 -12.04 -11.97 4.44
C ASP A 497 -11.31 -13.30 4.75
N GLY A 498 -11.91 -14.15 5.59
CA GLY A 498 -11.30 -15.39 6.09
C GLY A 498 -10.53 -15.22 7.40
N THR A 499 -10.62 -14.03 8.02
CA THR A 499 -10.16 -13.84 9.41
C THR A 499 -11.23 -14.29 10.40
N SER A 500 -10.83 -14.45 11.67
CA SER A 500 -11.70 -14.97 12.73
C SER A 500 -12.87 -14.05 13.12
N MET A 501 -12.93 -12.81 12.63
CA MET A 501 -13.92 -11.80 13.01
C MET A 501 -14.66 -11.25 11.77
N PRO A 502 -15.95 -11.61 11.56
CA PRO A 502 -16.77 -11.01 10.51
C PRO A 502 -16.97 -9.49 10.70
N TRP A 503 -17.23 -8.78 9.60
CA TRP A 503 -17.65 -7.37 9.63
C TRP A 503 -19.15 -7.28 9.94
N ASN A 504 -19.49 -7.33 11.24
CA ASN A 504 -20.87 -7.47 11.74
C ASN A 504 -21.86 -6.34 11.38
N ASP A 505 -21.43 -5.25 10.76
CA ASP A 505 -22.30 -4.20 10.22
C ASP A 505 -22.52 -4.29 8.70
N THR A 506 -22.08 -5.39 8.08
CA THR A 506 -22.17 -5.62 6.62
C THR A 506 -22.90 -6.92 6.26
N ALA A 507 -23.38 -7.02 5.01
CA ALA A 507 -24.08 -8.17 4.44
C ALA A 507 -23.37 -8.65 3.16
N GLN A 508 -23.00 -9.94 3.12
CA GLN A 508 -22.18 -10.53 2.06
C GLN A 508 -22.99 -10.89 0.81
N LEU A 509 -22.56 -10.38 -0.34
CA LEU A 509 -23.17 -10.70 -1.64
C LEU A 509 -22.80 -12.11 -2.12
N ASN A 510 -23.74 -12.74 -2.82
CA ASN A 510 -23.57 -14.06 -3.43
C ASN A 510 -23.07 -13.94 -4.87
N TYR A 511 -21.76 -14.06 -5.03
CA TYR A 511 -21.09 -13.99 -6.33
C TYR A 511 -21.31 -15.21 -7.23
N LEU A 512 -22.04 -16.25 -6.81
CA LEU A 512 -22.48 -17.31 -7.73
C LEU A 512 -23.61 -16.85 -8.66
N LEU A 513 -24.38 -15.83 -8.26
CA LEU A 513 -25.51 -15.33 -9.03
C LEU A 513 -25.04 -14.36 -10.14
N PRO A 514 -25.28 -14.66 -11.43
CA PRO A 514 -24.92 -13.77 -12.53
C PRO A 514 -25.54 -12.37 -12.42
N GLU A 515 -26.80 -12.30 -11.95
CA GLU A 515 -27.54 -11.04 -11.81
C GLU A 515 -26.93 -10.14 -10.73
N ALA A 516 -26.48 -10.72 -9.62
CA ALA A 516 -25.79 -9.98 -8.57
C ALA A 516 -24.44 -9.44 -9.06
N ARG A 517 -23.68 -10.24 -9.83
CA ARG A 517 -22.41 -9.79 -10.44
C ARG A 517 -22.64 -8.63 -11.41
N GLU A 518 -23.62 -8.72 -12.31
CA GLU A 518 -23.95 -7.63 -13.24
C GLU A 518 -24.41 -6.36 -12.50
N ALA A 519 -25.20 -6.47 -11.43
CA ALA A 519 -25.60 -5.33 -10.61
C ALA A 519 -24.39 -4.62 -9.98
N VAL A 520 -23.42 -5.38 -9.46
CA VAL A 520 -22.15 -4.82 -8.95
C VAL A 520 -21.37 -4.16 -10.09
N ILE A 521 -21.20 -4.81 -11.25
CA ILE A 521 -20.48 -4.23 -12.40
C ILE A 521 -21.12 -2.91 -12.82
N ARG A 522 -22.45 -2.84 -12.92
CA ARG A 522 -23.17 -1.61 -13.25
C ARG A 522 -22.95 -0.51 -12.23
N THR A 523 -22.87 -0.87 -10.96
CA THR A 523 -22.56 0.07 -9.87
C THR A 523 -21.13 0.58 -9.96
N ILE A 524 -20.16 -0.30 -10.26
CA ILE A 524 -18.76 0.09 -10.52
C ILE A 524 -18.70 1.07 -11.70
N LEU A 525 -19.40 0.78 -12.79
CA LEU A 525 -19.47 1.67 -13.95
C LEU A 525 -20.11 3.01 -13.59
N HIS A 526 -21.17 3.03 -12.78
CA HIS A 526 -21.76 4.26 -12.26
C HIS A 526 -20.74 5.09 -11.47
N VAL A 527 -20.03 4.46 -10.52
CA VAL A 527 -18.96 5.10 -9.76
C VAL A 527 -17.85 5.62 -10.66
N ALA A 528 -17.46 4.88 -11.70
CA ALA A 528 -16.44 5.27 -12.67
C ALA A 528 -16.78 6.55 -13.46
N HIS A 529 -18.07 6.79 -13.74
CA HIS A 529 -18.53 8.03 -14.37
C HIS A 529 -18.43 9.25 -13.42
N LEU A 530 -18.61 9.01 -12.12
CA LEU A 530 -18.49 10.04 -11.09
C LEU A 530 -17.02 10.33 -10.75
N PHE A 531 -16.24 9.28 -10.53
CA PHE A 531 -14.86 9.33 -10.07
C PHE A 531 -13.92 8.66 -11.08
N PRO A 532 -13.04 9.42 -11.76
CA PRO A 532 -12.08 8.85 -12.71
C PRO A 532 -10.98 8.03 -12.04
N ILE A 533 -10.87 8.04 -10.70
CA ILE A 533 -9.96 7.18 -9.95
C ILE A 533 -10.79 6.41 -8.93
N ILE A 534 -10.73 5.09 -8.96
CA ILE A 534 -11.51 4.21 -8.09
C ILE A 534 -10.55 3.32 -7.32
N ARG A 535 -10.67 3.32 -5.99
CA ARG A 535 -9.98 2.36 -5.13
C ARG A 535 -10.96 1.29 -4.69
N PHE A 536 -10.69 0.04 -5.04
CA PHE A 536 -11.48 -1.11 -4.65
C PHE A 536 -11.00 -1.66 -3.31
N ASP A 537 -11.90 -1.69 -2.34
CA ASP A 537 -11.68 -2.25 -1.01
C ASP A 537 -11.64 -3.79 -1.05
N ALA A 538 -10.69 -4.39 -0.32
CA ALA A 538 -10.53 -5.83 -0.16
C ALA A 538 -10.69 -6.62 -1.47
N ALA A 539 -10.11 -6.11 -2.57
CA ALA A 539 -10.37 -6.61 -3.92
C ALA A 539 -10.00 -8.08 -4.09
N MET A 540 -9.00 -8.56 -3.33
CA MET A 540 -8.58 -9.97 -3.31
C MET A 540 -9.71 -10.95 -2.94
N THR A 541 -10.70 -10.52 -2.15
CA THR A 541 -11.83 -11.38 -1.73
C THR A 541 -12.72 -11.81 -2.90
N LEU A 542 -12.73 -11.03 -3.98
CA LEU A 542 -13.56 -11.26 -5.17
C LEU A 542 -12.81 -11.90 -6.35
N ALA A 543 -11.53 -12.26 -6.17
CA ALA A 543 -10.89 -13.15 -7.12
C ALA A 543 -11.60 -14.51 -7.07
N ARG A 544 -11.88 -15.13 -8.22
CA ARG A 544 -12.65 -16.40 -8.32
C ARG A 544 -12.15 -17.48 -7.36
N GLN A 545 -10.84 -17.67 -7.27
CA GLN A 545 -10.24 -18.63 -6.34
C GLN A 545 -10.55 -18.34 -4.86
N HIS A 546 -10.70 -17.07 -4.48
CA HIS A 546 -11.01 -16.67 -3.11
C HIS A 546 -12.49 -16.67 -2.82
N VAL A 547 -13.34 -16.33 -3.80
CA VAL A 547 -14.77 -16.57 -3.69
C VAL A 547 -15.03 -18.06 -3.38
N GLN A 548 -14.35 -18.97 -4.09
CA GLN A 548 -14.42 -20.40 -3.79
C GLN A 548 -13.85 -20.72 -2.40
N ARG A 549 -12.58 -20.38 -2.14
CA ARG A 549 -11.90 -20.71 -0.86
C ARG A 549 -12.67 -20.23 0.38
N LEU A 550 -13.25 -19.04 0.32
CA LEU A 550 -13.94 -18.43 1.47
C LEU A 550 -15.36 -18.97 1.63
N TRP A 551 -16.15 -18.95 0.56
CA TRP A 551 -17.61 -19.15 0.66
C TRP A 551 -18.09 -20.54 0.21
N PHE A 552 -17.28 -21.23 -0.60
CA PHE A 552 -17.59 -22.53 -1.23
C PHE A 552 -16.34 -23.44 -1.29
N PRO A 553 -15.66 -23.68 -0.15
CA PRO A 553 -14.35 -24.34 -0.14
C PRO A 553 -14.40 -25.72 -0.79
N ALA A 554 -13.33 -26.10 -1.49
CA ALA A 554 -13.24 -27.43 -2.08
C ALA A 554 -13.23 -28.50 -0.98
N PRO A 555 -13.98 -29.61 -1.13
CA PRO A 555 -13.99 -30.69 -0.14
C PRO A 555 -12.56 -31.18 0.17
N GLY A 556 -12.20 -31.18 1.45
CA GLY A 556 -10.90 -31.63 1.96
C GLY A 556 -9.87 -30.50 2.13
N THR A 557 -10.25 -29.24 1.88
CA THR A 557 -9.35 -28.08 2.02
C THR A 557 -9.60 -27.26 3.30
N GLY A 558 -10.61 -27.61 4.09
CA GLY A 558 -11.09 -26.85 5.25
C GLY A 558 -11.94 -25.63 4.89
N GLY A 559 -12.70 -25.10 5.85
CA GLY A 559 -13.51 -23.88 5.71
C GLY A 559 -12.85 -22.67 6.36
N ALA A 560 -12.60 -21.60 5.60
CA ALA A 560 -12.10 -20.33 6.14
C ALA A 560 -13.18 -19.53 6.87
N ILE A 561 -14.43 -19.66 6.44
CA ILE A 561 -15.59 -19.00 7.04
C ILE A 561 -16.41 -20.03 7.82
N PRO A 562 -16.74 -19.77 9.10
CA PRO A 562 -17.54 -20.70 9.90
C PRO A 562 -18.88 -21.03 9.22
N SER A 563 -19.31 -22.29 9.35
CA SER A 563 -20.48 -22.94 8.73
C SER A 563 -20.42 -23.11 7.21
N ARG A 564 -19.39 -22.62 6.51
CA ARG A 564 -19.32 -22.69 5.04
C ARG A 564 -18.74 -23.98 4.50
N ALA A 565 -18.02 -24.77 5.31
CA ALA A 565 -17.55 -26.10 4.89
C ALA A 565 -18.70 -27.00 4.41
N ALA A 566 -19.89 -26.88 5.00
CA ALA A 566 -21.08 -27.64 4.61
C ALA A 566 -21.58 -27.29 3.18
N ALA A 567 -21.28 -26.10 2.69
CA ALA A 567 -21.64 -25.61 1.36
C ALA A 567 -20.48 -25.74 0.34
N GLY A 568 -19.45 -26.54 0.66
CA GLY A 568 -18.29 -26.73 -0.20
C GLY A 568 -18.64 -27.31 -1.58
N MET A 569 -17.94 -26.85 -2.62
CA MET A 569 -18.16 -27.25 -4.01
C MET A 569 -16.84 -27.74 -4.61
N THR A 570 -16.91 -28.75 -5.48
CA THR A 570 -15.75 -29.13 -6.30
C THR A 570 -15.39 -27.99 -7.27
N ASP A 571 -14.14 -27.97 -7.73
CA ASP A 571 -13.67 -26.95 -8.69
C ASP A 571 -14.52 -26.92 -9.97
N GLU A 572 -14.98 -28.08 -10.44
CA GLU A 572 -15.82 -28.19 -11.63
C GLU A 572 -17.24 -27.63 -11.38
N GLU A 573 -17.86 -27.96 -10.24
CA GLU A 573 -19.17 -27.42 -9.88
C GLU A 573 -19.13 -25.90 -9.71
N PHE A 574 -18.11 -25.40 -9.00
CA PHE A 574 -17.92 -23.98 -8.81
C PHE A 574 -17.67 -23.26 -10.15
N ALA A 575 -16.85 -23.85 -11.03
CA ALA A 575 -16.59 -23.33 -12.38
C ALA A 575 -17.85 -23.21 -13.25
N ARG A 576 -18.87 -24.05 -13.05
CA ARG A 576 -20.15 -23.94 -13.78
C ARG A 576 -20.95 -22.70 -13.36
N HIS A 577 -20.85 -22.29 -12.08
CA HIS A 577 -21.54 -21.11 -11.56
C HIS A 577 -20.77 -19.80 -11.80
N MET A 578 -19.44 -19.87 -11.72
CA MET A 578 -18.54 -18.73 -11.94
C MET A 578 -17.43 -19.11 -12.95
N PRO A 579 -17.76 -19.20 -14.25
CA PRO A 579 -16.82 -19.64 -15.28
C PRO A 579 -15.72 -18.62 -15.55
N ASP A 580 -16.09 -17.34 -15.56
CA ASP A 580 -15.21 -16.23 -15.85
C ASP A 580 -14.74 -15.52 -14.59
N GLU A 581 -13.64 -14.79 -14.71
CA GLU A 581 -13.08 -14.07 -13.58
C GLU A 581 -13.70 -12.66 -13.46
N PHE A 582 -14.29 -12.37 -12.30
CA PHE A 582 -15.12 -11.17 -12.08
C PHE A 582 -14.34 -9.88 -12.38
N TRP A 583 -13.13 -9.76 -11.83
CA TRP A 583 -12.30 -8.59 -12.05
C TRP A 583 -11.87 -8.42 -13.50
N ARG A 584 -11.67 -9.53 -14.22
CA ARG A 584 -11.34 -9.48 -15.65
C ARG A 584 -12.48 -8.88 -16.45
N GLU A 585 -13.71 -9.27 -16.13
CA GLU A 585 -14.92 -8.72 -16.72
C GLU A 585 -15.07 -7.23 -16.38
N VAL A 586 -14.91 -6.85 -15.10
CA VAL A 586 -14.94 -5.43 -14.67
C VAL A 586 -13.96 -4.59 -15.47
N VAL A 587 -12.70 -5.01 -15.59
CA VAL A 587 -11.67 -4.26 -16.30
C VAL A 587 -11.99 -4.16 -17.80
N ASP A 588 -12.46 -5.25 -18.43
CA ASP A 588 -12.83 -5.24 -19.85
C ASP A 588 -14.04 -4.30 -20.11
N ARG A 589 -15.03 -4.32 -19.22
CA ARG A 589 -16.21 -3.43 -19.27
C ARG A 589 -15.83 -1.97 -19.04
N VAL A 590 -14.96 -1.67 -18.06
CA VAL A 590 -14.45 -0.30 -17.84
C VAL A 590 -13.66 0.18 -19.05
N ALA A 591 -12.79 -0.64 -19.64
CA ALA A 591 -12.03 -0.26 -20.83
C ALA A 591 -12.93 0.04 -22.04
N ALA A 592 -14.07 -0.66 -22.16
CA ALA A 592 -15.03 -0.46 -23.24
C ALA A 592 -15.99 0.72 -23.00
N GLU A 593 -16.51 0.87 -21.79
CA GLU A 593 -17.59 1.81 -21.47
C GLU A 593 -17.09 3.12 -20.84
N VAL A 594 -16.04 3.08 -20.01
CA VAL A 594 -15.48 4.25 -19.29
C VAL A 594 -13.94 4.24 -19.33
N PRO A 595 -13.33 4.33 -20.53
CA PRO A 595 -11.87 4.15 -20.74
C PRO A 595 -10.95 5.17 -20.07
N ASP A 596 -11.50 6.22 -19.44
CA ASP A 596 -10.75 7.27 -18.74
C ASP A 596 -10.78 7.08 -17.21
N SER A 597 -10.93 5.83 -16.75
CA SER A 597 -10.97 5.45 -15.35
C SER A 597 -9.72 4.67 -14.93
N LEU A 598 -9.08 5.14 -13.86
CA LEU A 598 -7.94 4.50 -13.21
C LEU A 598 -8.42 3.63 -12.05
N LEU A 599 -8.10 2.34 -12.12
CA LEU A 599 -8.56 1.34 -11.16
C LEU A 599 -7.43 0.89 -10.23
N LEU A 600 -7.61 1.07 -8.92
CA LEU A 600 -6.65 0.69 -7.86
C LEU A 600 -7.24 -0.48 -7.07
N ALA A 601 -6.59 -1.63 -7.07
CA ALA A 601 -6.93 -2.73 -6.16
C ALA A 601 -6.17 -2.60 -4.84
N GLU A 602 -6.90 -2.57 -3.73
CA GLU A 602 -6.35 -3.06 -2.47
C GLU A 602 -6.40 -4.60 -2.51
N ALA A 603 -5.29 -5.22 -2.87
CA ALA A 603 -5.14 -6.67 -2.84
C ALA A 603 -3.90 -7.04 -2.03
N PHE A 604 -4.03 -8.11 -1.25
CA PHE A 604 -2.94 -8.72 -0.48
C PHE A 604 -2.84 -10.21 -0.85
N TRP A 605 -2.08 -10.98 -0.07
CA TRP A 605 -1.89 -12.42 -0.23
C TRP A 605 -1.10 -12.81 -1.50
N THR A 606 -0.06 -12.03 -1.83
CA THR A 606 0.87 -12.32 -2.96
C THR A 606 0.23 -12.31 -4.34
N LEU A 607 -0.98 -11.73 -4.46
CA LEU A 607 -1.73 -11.62 -5.71
C LEU A 607 -1.45 -10.34 -6.50
N GLU A 608 -0.50 -9.52 -6.07
CA GLU A 608 -0.25 -8.22 -6.70
C GLU A 608 0.06 -8.38 -8.19
N GLY A 609 0.92 -9.34 -8.53
CA GLY A 609 1.21 -9.73 -9.91
C GLY A 609 -0.03 -10.19 -10.67
N TYR A 610 -0.83 -11.09 -10.08
CA TYR A 610 -2.07 -11.60 -10.66
C TYR A 610 -3.07 -10.48 -11.00
N PHE A 611 -3.30 -9.54 -10.08
CA PHE A 611 -4.23 -8.43 -10.26
C PHE A 611 -3.86 -7.52 -11.42
N VAL A 612 -2.58 -7.19 -11.58
CA VAL A 612 -2.16 -6.21 -12.59
C VAL A 612 -1.85 -6.87 -13.92
N ARG A 613 -1.20 -8.05 -13.89
CA ARG A 613 -0.76 -8.78 -15.09
C ARG A 613 -1.89 -9.57 -15.73
N THR A 614 -2.66 -10.33 -14.95
CA THR A 614 -3.70 -11.23 -15.50
C THR A 614 -5.07 -10.56 -15.51
N LEU A 615 -5.49 -10.01 -14.38
CA LEU A 615 -6.81 -9.35 -14.24
C LEU A 615 -6.86 -7.97 -14.91
N GLY A 616 -5.69 -7.36 -15.16
CA GLY A 616 -5.57 -6.08 -15.85
C GLY A 616 -5.91 -4.87 -14.98
N MET A 617 -5.91 -4.99 -13.65
CA MET A 617 -6.06 -3.85 -12.77
C MET A 617 -4.95 -2.82 -13.06
N HIS A 618 -5.29 -1.54 -13.15
CA HIS A 618 -4.28 -0.54 -13.52
C HIS A 618 -3.22 -0.39 -12.45
N ARG A 619 -3.63 -0.45 -11.17
CA ARG A 619 -2.74 -0.33 -10.02
C ARG A 619 -3.13 -1.30 -8.91
N VAL A 620 -2.16 -1.72 -8.10
CA VAL A 620 -2.36 -2.57 -6.91
C VAL A 620 -1.51 -2.09 -5.74
N TYR A 621 -2.01 -2.22 -4.52
CA TYR A 621 -1.28 -1.81 -3.32
C TYR A 621 0.04 -2.55 -3.16
N ASN A 622 1.05 -1.85 -2.65
CA ASN A 622 2.36 -2.42 -2.30
C ASN A 622 2.63 -2.24 -0.80
N SER A 623 1.96 -3.02 0.05
CA SER A 623 2.19 -2.97 1.51
C SER A 623 3.61 -3.39 1.90
N ALA A 624 4.27 -4.21 1.07
CA ALA A 624 5.67 -4.58 1.26
C ALA A 624 6.59 -3.35 1.28
N PHE A 625 6.35 -2.33 0.45
CA PHE A 625 7.09 -1.07 0.48
C PHE A 625 7.03 -0.44 1.88
N MET A 626 5.83 -0.23 2.41
CA MET A 626 5.63 0.41 3.72
C MET A 626 6.26 -0.41 4.85
N HIS A 627 5.85 -1.68 5.01
CA HIS A 627 6.29 -2.50 6.15
C HIS A 627 7.80 -2.79 6.11
N MET A 628 8.37 -3.11 4.95
CA MET A 628 9.79 -3.47 4.86
C MET A 628 10.70 -2.25 4.99
N THR A 629 10.33 -1.10 4.43
CA THR A 629 11.13 0.13 4.61
C THR A 629 11.03 0.66 6.04
N SER A 630 9.86 0.59 6.67
CA SER A 630 9.68 0.96 8.08
C SER A 630 10.51 0.07 9.00
N ALA A 631 10.45 -1.25 8.80
CA ALA A 631 11.17 -2.24 9.61
C ALA A 631 12.64 -2.45 9.21
N GLU A 632 13.17 -1.70 8.23
CA GLU A 632 14.53 -1.84 7.69
C GLU A 632 14.86 -3.26 7.20
N ARG A 633 13.86 -3.97 6.68
CA ARG A 633 14.03 -5.26 6.00
C ARG A 633 14.50 -5.04 4.56
N ASN A 634 15.60 -4.31 4.41
CA ASN A 634 16.03 -3.78 3.11
C ASN A 634 16.40 -4.88 2.11
N ALA A 635 17.09 -5.93 2.57
CA ALA A 635 17.41 -7.09 1.76
C ALA A 635 16.17 -7.79 1.19
N ASP A 636 15.08 -7.87 1.96
CA ASP A 636 13.83 -8.49 1.51
C ASP A 636 13.13 -7.64 0.44
N TYR A 637 13.05 -6.32 0.65
CA TYR A 637 12.43 -5.41 -0.31
C TYR A 637 13.25 -5.31 -1.61
N ARG A 638 14.57 -5.25 -1.51
CA ARG A 638 15.48 -5.30 -2.66
C ARG A 638 15.33 -6.61 -3.43
N ARG A 639 15.20 -7.76 -2.74
CA ARG A 639 14.93 -9.05 -3.37
C ARG A 639 13.58 -9.06 -4.09
N LEU A 640 12.54 -8.49 -3.49
CA LEU A 640 11.23 -8.34 -4.14
C LEU A 640 11.35 -7.53 -5.44
N MET A 641 12.02 -6.37 -5.41
CA MET A 641 12.23 -5.55 -6.61
C MET A 641 13.01 -6.30 -7.70
N ARG A 642 14.08 -7.03 -7.31
CA ARG A 642 14.85 -7.86 -8.23
C ARG A 642 13.98 -8.93 -8.88
N ASN A 643 13.20 -9.68 -8.09
CA ASN A 643 12.29 -10.72 -8.58
C ASN A 643 11.27 -10.15 -9.57
N VAL A 644 10.70 -8.97 -9.27
CA VAL A 644 9.76 -8.28 -10.17
C VAL A 644 10.44 -7.89 -11.49
N LEU A 645 11.64 -7.32 -11.45
CA LEU A 645 12.36 -6.92 -12.67
C LEU A 645 12.78 -8.11 -13.52
N GLU A 646 13.20 -9.21 -12.90
CA GLU A 646 13.58 -10.46 -13.57
C GLU A 646 12.37 -11.17 -14.20
N PHE A 647 11.20 -11.04 -13.59
CA PHE A 647 9.95 -11.64 -14.05
C PHE A 647 9.22 -10.78 -15.09
N ASP A 648 8.80 -9.57 -14.73
CA ASP A 648 8.18 -8.60 -15.63
C ASP A 648 8.28 -7.15 -15.07
N PRO A 649 9.19 -6.32 -15.61
CA PRO A 649 9.35 -4.94 -15.16
C PRO A 649 8.07 -4.09 -15.23
N GLU A 650 7.12 -4.42 -16.10
CA GLU A 650 5.84 -3.71 -16.20
C GLU A 650 5.01 -3.78 -14.91
N ILE A 651 5.23 -4.78 -14.04
CA ILE A 651 4.55 -4.85 -12.73
C ILE A 651 4.98 -3.70 -11.81
N LEU A 652 6.24 -3.26 -11.89
CA LEU A 652 6.77 -2.22 -10.99
C LEU A 652 5.98 -0.90 -11.12
N LYS A 653 5.59 -0.51 -12.33
CA LYS A 653 4.77 0.70 -12.55
C LYS A 653 3.31 0.56 -12.16
N ARG A 654 2.89 -0.63 -11.74
CA ARG A 654 1.51 -0.93 -11.31
C ARG A 654 1.35 -0.82 -9.80
N TYR A 655 2.44 -0.74 -9.04
CA TYR A 655 2.33 -0.57 -7.60
C TYR A 655 1.78 0.79 -7.19
N VAL A 656 0.98 0.80 -6.12
CA VAL A 656 0.69 1.98 -5.31
C VAL A 656 1.63 1.92 -4.11
N ASN A 657 2.62 2.80 -4.09
CA ASN A 657 3.55 2.92 -2.97
C ASN A 657 3.02 3.98 -2.00
N PHE A 658 2.94 3.65 -0.72
CA PHE A 658 2.46 4.53 0.34
C PHE A 658 3.26 4.34 1.63
N MET A 659 3.34 5.38 2.46
CA MET A 659 3.93 5.31 3.81
C MET A 659 2.86 5.09 4.88
N SER A 660 1.61 5.39 4.58
CA SER A 660 0.46 5.06 5.40
C SER A 660 -0.79 5.02 4.54
N ASN A 661 -1.79 4.28 4.99
CA ASN A 661 -3.15 4.29 4.45
C ASN A 661 -4.13 4.44 5.63
N PRO A 662 -5.46 4.47 5.41
CA PRO A 662 -6.43 4.64 6.50
C PRO A 662 -6.44 3.52 7.57
N ASP A 663 -6.02 2.31 7.22
CA ASP A 663 -6.04 1.14 8.10
C ASP A 663 -4.72 0.94 8.88
N GLU A 664 -3.64 1.54 8.38
CA GLU A 664 -2.28 1.44 8.93
C GLU A 664 -1.95 2.61 9.89
N GLU A 665 -0.90 2.44 10.69
CA GLU A 665 -0.39 3.53 11.54
C GLU A 665 0.02 4.76 10.72
N THR A 666 0.00 5.95 11.33
CA THR A 666 0.36 7.18 10.61
C THR A 666 1.82 7.17 10.15
N ALA A 667 2.13 7.86 9.05
CA ALA A 667 3.49 7.92 8.52
C ALA A 667 4.51 8.45 9.55
N ILE A 668 4.09 9.39 10.41
CA ILE A 668 4.94 9.89 11.51
C ILE A 668 5.17 8.81 12.57
N ALA A 669 4.14 8.05 12.95
CA ALA A 669 4.31 6.97 13.93
C ALA A 669 5.27 5.87 13.43
N GLN A 670 5.23 5.58 12.12
CA GLN A 670 6.07 4.54 11.51
C GLN A 670 7.51 5.01 11.20
N PHE A 671 7.69 6.22 10.67
CA PHE A 671 8.98 6.68 10.12
C PHE A 671 9.60 7.86 10.88
N GLY A 672 8.90 8.43 11.86
CA GLY A 672 9.28 9.67 12.53
C GLY A 672 9.14 10.89 11.61
N SER A 673 9.78 12.01 11.99
CA SER A 673 9.76 13.28 11.23
C SER A 673 11.13 13.68 10.65
N GLY A 674 12.12 12.80 10.77
CA GLY A 674 13.52 13.04 10.41
C GLY A 674 13.90 12.50 9.02
N ASP A 675 15.18 12.18 8.84
CA ASP A 675 15.73 11.79 7.53
C ASP A 675 15.17 10.46 7.01
N LYS A 676 14.83 9.51 7.89
CA LYS A 676 14.17 8.25 7.49
C LYS A 676 12.86 8.51 6.76
N TYR A 677 12.00 9.37 7.33
CA TYR A 677 10.75 9.78 6.70
C TYR A 677 10.96 10.34 5.30
N PHE A 678 11.88 11.31 5.14
CA PHE A 678 12.09 11.95 3.84
C PHE A 678 12.81 11.06 2.84
N GLY A 679 13.69 10.15 3.29
CA GLY A 679 14.32 9.16 2.44
C GLY A 679 13.30 8.17 1.86
N VAL A 680 12.42 7.63 2.70
CA VAL A 680 11.33 6.74 2.25
C VAL A 680 10.29 7.51 1.40
N CYS A 681 9.94 8.74 1.78
CA CYS A 681 9.04 9.57 0.96
C CYS A 681 9.67 9.88 -0.41
N THR A 682 10.98 10.08 -0.48
CA THR A 682 11.72 10.25 -1.73
C THR A 682 11.61 9.00 -2.58
N LEU A 683 11.89 7.80 -2.02
CA LEU A 683 11.70 6.53 -2.71
C LEU A 683 10.28 6.38 -3.26
N MET A 684 9.27 6.67 -2.44
CA MET A 684 7.86 6.57 -2.81
C MET A 684 7.54 7.43 -4.03
N CYS A 685 8.12 8.64 -4.11
CA CYS A 685 7.84 9.60 -5.18
C CYS A 685 8.64 9.32 -6.48
N THR A 686 9.82 8.72 -6.37
CA THR A 686 10.76 8.56 -7.49
C THR A 686 10.85 7.13 -8.04
N MET A 687 10.19 6.16 -7.43
CA MET A 687 9.97 4.85 -8.04
C MET A 687 8.84 4.88 -9.09
N PRO A 688 8.84 3.93 -10.05
CA PRO A 688 7.68 3.68 -10.91
C PRO A 688 6.45 3.31 -10.08
N GLY A 689 5.27 3.56 -10.64
CA GLY A 689 4.01 3.32 -9.93
C GLY A 689 3.49 4.53 -9.18
N LEU A 690 2.30 4.44 -8.60
CA LEU A 690 1.55 5.59 -8.07
C LEU A 690 1.96 5.90 -6.62
N PRO A 691 2.52 7.08 -6.31
CA PRO A 691 2.70 7.53 -4.93
C PRO A 691 1.36 7.95 -4.32
N MET A 692 1.06 7.43 -3.14
CA MET A 692 -0.13 7.79 -2.36
C MET A 692 0.27 8.31 -0.97
N PHE A 693 -0.22 9.50 -0.63
CA PHE A 693 -0.03 10.15 0.66
C PHE A 693 -1.27 9.93 1.54
N GLY A 694 -1.05 9.58 2.80
CA GLY A 694 -2.12 9.44 3.79
C GLY A 694 -2.68 10.77 4.28
N HIS A 695 -3.83 10.72 4.93
CA HIS A 695 -4.41 11.88 5.60
C HIS A 695 -3.44 12.39 6.68
N GLY A 696 -3.14 13.70 6.67
CA GLY A 696 -2.27 14.32 7.69
C GLY A 696 -0.77 14.04 7.52
N GLN A 697 -0.36 13.28 6.48
CA GLN A 697 1.03 12.90 6.28
C GLN A 697 1.96 14.10 6.05
N VAL A 698 1.52 15.11 5.29
CA VAL A 698 2.31 16.32 5.00
C VAL A 698 2.36 17.23 6.22
N GLU A 699 1.25 17.31 6.94
CA GLU A 699 1.07 18.13 8.14
C GLU A 699 1.76 17.51 9.38
N GLY A 700 2.00 16.19 9.36
CA GLY A 700 2.63 15.46 10.46
C GLY A 700 1.67 15.07 11.58
N PHE A 701 0.40 14.79 11.25
CA PHE A 701 -0.59 14.37 12.24
C PHE A 701 -0.35 12.93 12.71
N HIS A 702 -0.56 12.71 14.01
CA HIS A 702 -0.34 11.45 14.70
C HIS A 702 -1.63 10.64 14.84
N GLU A 703 -2.79 11.28 14.89
CA GLU A 703 -4.06 10.60 15.05
C GLU A 703 -4.41 9.78 13.79
N ARG A 704 -4.60 8.46 13.97
CA ARG A 704 -5.14 7.58 12.92
C ARG A 704 -6.66 7.67 12.91
N TYR A 705 -7.22 7.90 11.72
CA TYR A 705 -8.67 8.00 11.52
C TYR A 705 -9.23 6.70 10.94
N GLY A 706 -9.96 5.95 11.77
CA GLY A 706 -10.78 4.83 11.30
C GLY A 706 -12.00 5.29 10.48
N MET A 707 -12.71 4.33 9.90
CA MET A 707 -13.84 4.56 8.99
C MET A 707 -15.08 5.20 9.65
N GLU A 708 -15.11 5.19 10.99
CA GLU A 708 -16.19 5.68 11.84
C GLU A 708 -15.98 7.11 12.38
N TYR A 709 -14.86 7.76 12.04
CA TYR A 709 -14.53 9.08 12.56
C TYR A 709 -15.31 10.20 11.85
N ARG A 710 -15.96 11.05 12.64
CA ARG A 710 -16.62 12.28 12.14
C ARG A 710 -15.74 13.52 12.24
N ARG A 711 -14.83 13.56 13.20
CA ARG A 711 -13.94 14.70 13.50
C ARG A 711 -12.66 14.18 14.14
N ALA A 712 -11.60 14.97 14.09
CA ALA A 712 -10.41 14.69 14.88
C ALA A 712 -10.73 14.77 16.37
N ARG A 713 -10.16 13.87 17.17
CA ARG A 713 -10.25 13.94 18.65
C ARG A 713 -9.09 14.74 19.20
N TRP A 714 -7.97 14.77 18.48
CA TRP A 714 -6.79 15.54 18.85
C TRP A 714 -6.78 16.88 18.11
N GLU A 715 -6.43 17.94 18.83
CA GLU A 715 -6.24 19.28 18.24
C GLU A 715 -4.79 19.43 17.81
N GLU A 716 -4.44 18.78 16.70
CA GLU A 716 -3.10 18.82 16.14
C GLU A 716 -2.89 20.07 15.28
N GLN A 717 -1.71 20.69 15.42
CA GLN A 717 -1.26 21.78 14.56
C GLN A 717 -0.24 21.23 13.56
N PRO A 718 -0.24 21.70 12.30
CA PRO A 718 0.77 21.29 11.32
C PRO A 718 2.20 21.53 11.83
N ALA A 719 3.06 20.53 11.65
CA ALA A 719 4.48 20.68 11.94
C ALA A 719 5.16 21.51 10.84
N GLU A 720 5.22 22.83 11.03
CA GLU A 720 5.71 23.79 10.01
C GLU A 720 7.10 23.43 9.44
N ALA A 721 8.01 22.90 10.26
CA ALA A 721 9.32 22.45 9.79
C ALA A 721 9.23 21.26 8.82
N LEU A 722 8.32 20.31 9.09
CA LEU A 722 8.05 19.15 8.23
C LEU A 722 7.41 19.60 6.91
N VAL A 723 6.42 20.50 6.98
CA VAL A 723 5.75 21.08 5.80
C VAL A 723 6.73 21.86 4.94
N ALA A 724 7.58 22.69 5.56
CA ALA A 724 8.62 23.45 4.86
C ALA A 724 9.63 22.53 4.16
N ARG A 725 10.01 21.41 4.80
CA ARG A 725 10.90 20.42 4.19
C ARG A 725 10.24 19.67 3.03
N HIS A 726 8.96 19.33 3.11
CA HIS A 726 8.19 18.81 1.97
C HIS A 726 8.21 19.77 0.77
N ARG A 727 7.98 21.07 1.01
CA ARG A 727 8.03 22.10 -0.04
C ARG A 727 9.38 22.18 -0.72
N ARG A 728 10.47 22.01 0.04
CA ARG A 728 11.84 22.06 -0.47
C ARG A 728 12.22 20.78 -1.23
N GLU A 729 11.94 19.61 -0.65
CA GLU A 729 12.55 18.34 -1.08
C GLU A 729 11.57 17.44 -1.85
N ILE A 730 10.29 17.39 -1.48
CA ILE A 730 9.34 16.42 -2.05
C ILE A 730 8.48 17.01 -3.17
N PHE A 731 7.86 18.17 -2.96
CA PHE A 731 6.93 18.75 -3.94
C PHE A 731 7.56 18.98 -5.34
N PRO A 732 8.83 19.41 -5.46
CA PRO A 732 9.46 19.51 -6.78
C PRO A 732 9.58 18.16 -7.51
N LEU A 733 9.74 17.05 -6.77
CA LEU A 733 9.75 15.70 -7.34
C LEU A 733 8.35 15.28 -7.83
N LEU A 734 7.30 15.67 -7.10
CA LEU A 734 5.91 15.45 -7.51
C LEU A 734 5.58 16.17 -8.82
N HIS A 735 6.04 17.41 -9.00
CA HIS A 735 5.89 18.12 -10.28
C HIS A 735 6.68 17.48 -11.43
N ARG A 736 7.74 16.74 -11.11
CA ARG A 736 8.53 15.96 -12.08
C ARG A 736 8.07 14.50 -12.19
N ARG A 737 6.89 14.15 -11.65
CA ARG A 737 6.40 12.77 -11.56
C ARG A 737 6.51 11.96 -12.86
N ARG A 738 6.31 12.59 -14.03
CA ARG A 738 6.47 11.94 -15.35
C ARG A 738 7.86 11.31 -15.54
N GLN A 739 8.91 11.88 -14.96
CA GLN A 739 10.29 11.39 -15.06
C GLN A 739 10.50 10.03 -14.39
N PHE A 740 9.68 9.70 -13.41
CA PHE A 740 9.84 8.53 -12.54
C PHE A 740 8.82 7.43 -12.81
N ALA A 741 7.74 7.74 -13.53
CA ALA A 741 6.52 6.96 -13.50
C ALA A 741 6.56 5.61 -14.23
N GLU A 742 7.34 5.52 -15.30
CA GLU A 742 7.38 4.35 -16.17
C GLU A 742 8.50 3.38 -15.75
N ALA A 743 8.33 2.10 -16.10
CA ALA A 743 9.32 1.05 -15.82
C ALA A 743 10.23 0.70 -17.03
N ALA A 744 9.93 1.24 -18.23
CA ALA A 744 10.57 0.81 -19.48
C ALA A 744 12.10 1.01 -19.53
N ASP A 745 12.62 2.09 -18.93
CA ASP A 745 14.04 2.38 -18.80
C ASP A 745 14.46 2.47 -17.32
N PHE A 746 13.69 1.83 -16.42
CA PHE A 746 14.04 1.75 -15.01
C PHE A 746 15.12 0.69 -14.78
N LEU A 747 16.18 1.05 -14.05
CA LEU A 747 17.28 0.15 -13.73
C LEU A 747 17.61 0.24 -12.24
N LEU A 748 17.48 -0.88 -11.53
CA LEU A 748 17.98 -1.05 -10.16
C LEU A 748 19.45 -1.48 -10.21
N TYR A 749 20.32 -0.91 -9.38
CA TYR A 749 21.75 -1.23 -9.31
C TYR A 749 22.12 -1.94 -8.01
N ASP A 750 23.10 -2.82 -8.07
CA ASP A 750 23.84 -3.27 -6.89
C ASP A 750 24.83 -2.17 -6.48
N VAL A 751 24.83 -1.79 -5.20
CA VAL A 751 25.85 -0.91 -4.63
C VAL A 751 26.88 -1.80 -3.95
N SER A 752 28.06 -1.92 -4.55
CA SER A 752 29.07 -2.87 -4.08
C SER A 752 30.26 -2.19 -3.41
N SER A 753 30.70 -2.73 -2.28
CA SER A 753 31.95 -2.36 -1.60
C SER A 753 32.75 -3.62 -1.31
N GLY A 754 34.00 -3.70 -1.81
CA GLY A 754 34.83 -4.90 -1.65
C GLY A 754 34.27 -6.17 -2.28
N GLY A 755 33.31 -6.06 -3.22
CA GLY A 755 32.61 -7.19 -3.83
C GLY A 755 31.32 -7.62 -3.13
N GLU A 756 31.00 -7.04 -1.97
CA GLU A 756 29.74 -7.30 -1.25
C GLU A 756 28.68 -6.25 -1.59
N VAL A 757 27.43 -6.70 -1.78
CA VAL A 757 26.28 -5.82 -2.04
C VAL A 757 25.80 -5.20 -0.74
N GLN A 758 25.62 -3.89 -0.74
CA GLN A 758 25.04 -3.13 0.36
C GLN A 758 23.51 -3.14 0.24
N ASP A 759 22.86 -4.13 0.86
CA ASP A 759 21.40 -4.30 0.79
C ASP A 759 20.61 -3.12 1.39
N ASP A 760 21.23 -2.36 2.29
CA ASP A 760 20.66 -1.16 2.91
C ASP A 760 20.60 0.05 1.96
N VAL A 761 21.30 0.00 0.82
CA VAL A 761 21.35 1.10 -0.15
C VAL A 761 20.50 0.77 -1.38
N TYR A 762 19.46 1.55 -1.59
CA TYR A 762 18.69 1.57 -2.82
C TYR A 762 19.35 2.52 -3.82
N ALA A 763 19.71 2.02 -5.00
CA ALA A 763 20.25 2.83 -6.09
C ALA A 763 19.57 2.46 -7.40
N TYR A 764 18.90 3.42 -8.04
CA TYR A 764 18.24 3.17 -9.32
C TYR A 764 18.22 4.40 -10.21
N SER A 765 18.19 4.15 -11.52
CA SER A 765 18.01 5.18 -12.53
C SER A 765 16.71 4.97 -13.27
N ASN A 766 16.20 6.07 -13.83
CA ASN A 766 15.09 6.04 -14.76
C ASN A 766 15.34 7.07 -15.86
N ARG A 767 14.79 6.84 -17.04
CA ARG A 767 14.95 7.72 -18.19
C ARG A 767 13.67 7.81 -19.00
N VAL A 768 13.23 9.02 -19.27
CA VAL A 768 12.07 9.26 -20.13
C VAL A 768 12.34 10.49 -20.99
N GLU A 769 11.98 10.44 -22.27
CA GLU A 769 12.11 11.59 -23.19
C GLU A 769 13.53 12.21 -23.20
N GLY A 770 14.55 11.36 -23.05
CA GLY A 770 15.97 11.79 -23.02
C GLY A 770 16.44 12.39 -21.70
N ARG A 771 15.59 12.48 -20.66
CA ARG A 771 15.95 12.97 -19.33
C ARG A 771 16.19 11.80 -18.38
N ALA A 772 17.40 11.71 -17.85
CA ALA A 772 17.77 10.69 -16.87
C ALA A 772 17.65 11.22 -15.44
N SER A 773 17.45 10.31 -14.49
CA SER A 773 17.58 10.54 -13.04
C SER A 773 18.32 9.38 -12.41
N LEU A 774 19.05 9.65 -11.31
CA LEU A 774 19.67 8.64 -10.47
C LEU A 774 19.33 8.94 -9.01
N VAL A 775 18.66 8.00 -8.34
CA VAL A 775 18.28 8.10 -6.93
C VAL A 775 19.14 7.12 -6.15
N VAL A 776 19.68 7.58 -5.02
CA VAL A 776 20.46 6.74 -4.11
C VAL A 776 20.01 7.05 -2.69
N TYR A 777 19.69 6.03 -1.89
CA TYR A 777 19.21 6.19 -0.52
C TYR A 777 19.69 5.05 0.37
N ASN A 778 20.25 5.40 1.53
CA ASN A 778 20.61 4.47 2.59
C ASN A 778 19.48 4.33 3.61
N ASN A 779 18.65 3.27 3.56
CA ASN A 779 17.56 3.07 4.53
C ASN A 779 18.04 2.39 5.81
N ARG A 780 19.11 2.90 6.40
CA ARG A 780 19.73 2.39 7.61
C ARG A 780 20.40 3.55 8.34
N TYR A 781 20.49 3.48 9.67
CA TYR A 781 21.16 4.52 10.46
C TYR A 781 22.69 4.49 10.32
N GLN A 782 23.30 3.37 9.94
CA GLN A 782 24.75 3.26 9.75
C GLN A 782 25.19 3.87 8.42
N GLU A 783 26.41 4.42 8.37
CA GLU A 783 27.03 4.87 7.13
C GLU A 783 27.24 3.69 6.17
N SER A 784 26.96 3.91 4.89
CA SER A 784 27.21 2.97 3.80
C SER A 784 27.99 3.63 2.67
N SER A 785 28.83 2.87 1.99
CA SER A 785 29.55 3.35 0.80
C SER A 785 29.74 2.24 -0.21
N GLY A 786 29.89 2.60 -1.48
CA GLY A 786 30.11 1.63 -2.55
C GLY A 786 29.97 2.24 -3.93
N TRP A 787 30.16 1.40 -4.95
CA TRP A 787 30.06 1.78 -6.35
C TRP A 787 28.70 1.40 -6.94
N VAL A 788 28.06 2.37 -7.60
CA VAL A 788 26.87 2.18 -8.44
C VAL A 788 27.35 2.00 -9.88
N HIS A 789 27.37 0.77 -10.39
CA HIS A 789 27.89 0.49 -11.73
C HIS A 789 26.99 -0.39 -12.59
N ARG A 790 26.76 -1.65 -12.22
CA ARG A 790 25.94 -2.58 -13.03
C ARG A 790 24.56 -2.76 -12.44
N SER A 791 23.55 -2.78 -13.31
CA SER A 791 22.18 -3.05 -12.92
C SER A 791 22.03 -4.51 -12.47
N VAL A 792 21.03 -4.77 -11.64
CA VAL A 792 20.50 -6.12 -11.45
C VAL A 792 19.96 -6.66 -12.80
N PRO A 793 19.81 -7.98 -12.96
CA PRO A 793 19.14 -8.55 -14.11
C PRO A 793 17.68 -8.08 -14.20
N TYR A 794 17.21 -7.82 -15.42
CA TYR A 794 15.81 -7.53 -15.70
C TYR A 794 15.41 -8.16 -17.04
N LEU A 795 14.12 -8.46 -17.22
CA LEU A 795 13.59 -9.00 -18.47
C LEU A 795 13.50 -7.91 -19.55
N ASP A 796 14.26 -8.06 -20.63
CA ASP A 796 14.13 -7.25 -21.85
C ASP A 796 13.26 -8.01 -22.86
N LYS A 797 11.96 -7.71 -22.89
CA LYS A 797 10.99 -8.35 -23.79
C LYS A 797 11.36 -8.19 -25.27
N ARG A 798 12.06 -7.11 -25.65
CA ARG A 798 12.49 -6.89 -27.05
C ARG A 798 13.68 -7.77 -27.43
N ALA A 799 14.56 -8.04 -26.46
CA ALA A 799 15.71 -8.92 -26.65
C ALA A 799 15.39 -10.41 -26.42
N GLY A 800 14.23 -10.72 -25.83
CA GLY A 800 13.78 -12.09 -25.57
C GLY A 800 14.51 -12.78 -24.42
N GLY A 801 15.03 -12.02 -23.43
CA GLY A 801 15.75 -12.60 -22.30
C GLY A 801 16.18 -11.58 -21.26
N GLN A 802 16.82 -12.06 -20.19
CA GLN A 802 17.35 -11.20 -19.13
C GLN A 802 18.60 -10.43 -19.59
N ARG A 803 18.72 -9.18 -19.17
CA ARG A 803 19.87 -8.31 -19.45
C ARG A 803 20.28 -7.52 -18.21
N THR A 804 21.50 -7.00 -18.27
CA THR A 804 22.06 -6.02 -17.33
C THR A 804 22.65 -4.86 -18.12
N ARG A 805 22.59 -3.64 -17.59
CA ARG A 805 23.23 -2.46 -18.19
C ARG A 805 24.18 -1.79 -17.19
N HIS A 806 25.21 -1.12 -17.69
CA HIS A 806 26.04 -0.28 -16.83
C HIS A 806 25.40 1.11 -16.61
N LEU A 807 25.89 1.87 -15.64
CA LEU A 807 25.31 3.16 -15.24
C LEU A 807 25.23 4.13 -16.42
N GLY A 808 26.31 4.30 -17.18
CA GLY A 808 26.34 5.16 -18.36
C GLY A 808 25.27 4.83 -19.43
N GLU A 809 25.01 3.54 -19.69
CA GLU A 809 23.92 3.11 -20.59
C GLU A 809 22.55 3.51 -20.05
N GLY A 810 22.32 3.33 -18.74
CA GLY A 810 21.08 3.75 -18.08
C GLY A 810 20.82 5.25 -18.15
N LEU A 811 21.89 6.03 -18.00
CA LEU A 811 21.85 7.49 -18.10
C LEU A 811 21.82 8.00 -19.56
N GLY A 812 22.08 7.13 -20.54
CA GLY A 812 22.10 7.48 -21.97
C GLY A 812 23.33 8.28 -22.42
N LEU A 813 24.49 8.02 -21.81
CA LEU A 813 25.74 8.73 -22.08
C LEU A 813 26.47 8.19 -23.33
N ARG A 814 27.19 9.07 -24.06
CA ARG A 814 27.93 8.70 -25.27
C ARG A 814 29.33 8.15 -24.99
N ALA A 815 29.89 8.43 -23.82
CA ALA A 815 31.23 7.99 -23.40
C ALA A 815 32.39 8.51 -24.27
N GLY A 816 32.27 9.67 -24.90
CA GLY A 816 33.37 10.30 -25.62
C GLY A 816 34.55 10.65 -24.70
N HIS A 817 35.77 10.65 -25.26
CA HIS A 817 36.99 10.93 -24.50
C HIS A 817 36.96 12.32 -23.84
N ASP A 818 36.44 13.31 -24.56
CA ASP A 818 36.34 14.70 -24.12
C ASP A 818 34.92 15.07 -23.68
N ASP A 819 34.02 14.09 -23.51
CA ASP A 819 32.67 14.33 -23.02
C ASP A 819 32.64 14.36 -21.49
N PHE A 820 32.06 15.42 -20.94
CA PHE A 820 31.78 15.58 -19.52
C PHE A 820 30.29 15.61 -19.27
N VAL A 821 29.85 15.18 -18.10
CA VAL A 821 28.46 15.27 -17.68
C VAL A 821 28.33 16.21 -16.50
N VAL A 822 27.37 17.13 -16.62
CA VAL A 822 26.89 17.99 -15.54
C VAL A 822 25.55 17.45 -15.08
N PHE A 823 25.37 17.31 -13.78
CA PHE A 823 24.10 16.89 -13.19
C PHE A 823 23.92 17.55 -11.83
N ARG A 824 22.69 17.68 -11.36
CA ARG A 824 22.35 18.38 -10.11
C ARG A 824 21.83 17.41 -9.07
N ASP A 825 22.34 17.48 -7.86
CA ASP A 825 21.67 16.88 -6.70
C ASP A 825 20.54 17.79 -6.23
N HIS A 826 19.31 17.28 -6.32
CA HIS A 826 18.11 18.00 -5.91
C HIS A 826 18.08 18.35 -4.43
N VAL A 827 18.68 17.50 -3.57
CA VAL A 827 18.64 17.69 -2.11
C VAL A 827 19.57 18.82 -1.68
N SER A 828 20.83 18.77 -2.12
CA SER A 828 21.83 19.80 -1.80
C SER A 828 21.75 21.05 -2.68
N GLY A 829 21.14 20.94 -3.86
CA GLY A 829 21.11 21.99 -4.89
C GLY A 829 22.42 22.16 -5.66
N LEU A 830 23.43 21.30 -5.41
CA LEU A 830 24.75 21.39 -6.03
C LEU A 830 24.79 20.69 -7.40
N GLU A 831 25.52 21.26 -8.33
CA GLU A 831 25.90 20.66 -9.60
C GLU A 831 27.23 19.93 -9.48
N HIS A 832 27.30 18.73 -10.05
CA HIS A 832 28.47 17.89 -10.11
C HIS A 832 28.97 17.80 -11.56
N LEU A 833 30.28 17.74 -11.71
CA LEU A 833 30.96 17.54 -12.97
C LEU A 833 31.73 16.21 -12.94
N ARG A 834 31.51 15.35 -13.93
CA ARG A 834 32.23 14.07 -14.10
C ARG A 834 32.60 13.85 -15.56
N ARG A 835 33.59 13.00 -15.81
CA ARG A 835 33.85 12.51 -17.17
C ARG A 835 32.78 11.49 -17.54
N SER A 836 32.22 11.60 -18.74
CA SER A 836 31.19 10.66 -19.22
C SER A 836 31.71 9.21 -19.24
N ARG A 837 32.94 9.04 -19.74
CA ARG A 837 33.62 7.73 -19.80
C ARG A 837 33.82 7.08 -18.43
N GLU A 838 34.13 7.87 -17.40
CA GLU A 838 34.33 7.40 -16.03
C GLU A 838 33.06 6.75 -15.48
N LEU A 839 31.90 7.38 -15.68
CA LEU A 839 30.61 6.82 -15.25
C LEU A 839 30.21 5.55 -16.03
N CYS A 840 30.69 5.39 -17.27
CA CYS A 840 30.45 4.20 -18.07
C CYS A 840 31.34 3.03 -17.61
N GLU A 841 32.63 3.29 -17.40
CA GLU A 841 33.64 2.25 -17.12
C GLU A 841 33.69 1.86 -15.64
N GLN A 842 33.58 2.83 -14.72
CA GLN A 842 33.76 2.64 -13.28
C GLN A 842 32.45 2.81 -12.49
N GLY A 843 31.50 3.58 -13.01
CA GLY A 843 30.27 3.93 -12.32
C GLY A 843 30.41 5.16 -11.43
N LEU A 844 29.51 5.30 -10.45
CA LEU A 844 29.53 6.41 -9.49
C LEU A 844 29.79 5.87 -8.08
N HIS A 845 30.86 6.33 -7.44
CA HIS A 845 31.09 6.05 -6.02
C HIS A 845 30.19 6.94 -5.16
N VAL A 846 29.48 6.32 -4.22
CA VAL A 846 28.60 7.00 -3.27
C VAL A 846 29.02 6.68 -1.85
N ARG A 847 28.92 7.67 -0.97
CA ARG A 847 29.09 7.54 0.48
C ARG A 847 27.93 8.26 1.13
N LEU A 848 27.16 7.53 1.93
CA LEU A 848 25.90 7.98 2.51
C LEU A 848 25.94 7.76 4.03
N GLY A 849 25.71 8.81 4.79
CA GLY A 849 25.38 8.73 6.20
C GLY A 849 24.06 8.00 6.45
N GLY A 850 23.69 7.88 7.72
CA GLY A 850 22.44 7.22 8.11
C GLY A 850 21.22 7.93 7.56
N TYR A 851 20.35 7.21 6.84
CA TYR A 851 19.17 7.77 6.17
C TYR A 851 19.46 8.87 5.13
N GLU A 852 20.71 9.02 4.69
CA GLU A 852 21.07 9.99 3.65
C GLU A 852 20.61 9.50 2.28
N TYR A 853 20.15 10.44 1.45
CA TYR A 853 19.74 10.21 0.07
C TYR A 853 20.18 11.34 -0.84
N HIS A 854 20.42 11.00 -2.10
CA HIS A 854 20.63 11.94 -3.20
C HIS A 854 19.65 11.65 -4.32
N VAL A 855 19.21 12.72 -4.98
CA VAL A 855 18.38 12.63 -6.19
C VAL A 855 19.07 13.44 -7.27
N PHE A 856 19.88 12.77 -8.07
CA PHE A 856 20.60 13.38 -9.17
C PHE A 856 19.67 13.52 -10.38
N LEU A 857 19.52 14.74 -10.86
CA LEU A 857 18.65 15.15 -11.95
C LEU A 857 19.45 15.94 -13.00
N ASP A 858 18.77 16.28 -14.09
CA ASP A 858 19.24 17.25 -15.09
C ASP A 858 20.61 16.89 -15.69
N PHE A 859 20.84 15.58 -15.94
CA PHE A 859 22.04 15.09 -16.61
C PHE A 859 22.17 15.70 -18.01
N ALA A 860 23.25 16.45 -18.22
CA ALA A 860 23.59 17.10 -19.48
C ALA A 860 25.04 16.76 -19.83
N GLU A 861 25.22 16.10 -20.97
CA GLU A 861 26.55 15.76 -21.49
C GLU A 861 27.05 16.87 -22.42
N VAL A 862 28.29 17.31 -22.22
CA VAL A 862 28.93 18.44 -22.89
C VAL A 862 30.32 18.03 -23.37
N ALA A 863 30.63 18.31 -24.63
CA ALA A 863 31.96 18.07 -25.20
C ALA A 863 32.92 19.22 -24.81
N ASP A 864 34.06 18.87 -24.21
CA ASP A 864 35.10 19.82 -23.83
C ASP A 864 36.02 20.14 -25.01
N THR A 865 35.69 21.21 -25.72
CA THR A 865 36.46 21.68 -26.87
C THR A 865 37.67 22.53 -26.49
N THR A 866 37.75 23.04 -25.25
CA THR A 866 38.76 24.00 -24.81
C THR A 866 39.69 23.46 -23.72
N GLY A 867 39.37 22.31 -23.11
CA GLY A 867 40.07 21.76 -21.95
C GLY A 867 39.63 22.36 -20.61
N ALA A 868 38.63 23.25 -20.62
CA ALA A 868 38.16 23.97 -19.44
C ALA A 868 37.41 23.04 -18.48
N TYR A 869 36.55 22.16 -19.01
CA TYR A 869 35.82 21.19 -18.18
C TYR A 869 36.78 20.15 -17.58
N ALA A 870 37.77 19.69 -18.34
CA ALA A 870 38.80 18.79 -17.85
C ALA A 870 39.65 19.40 -16.73
N THR A 871 39.94 20.70 -16.82
CA THR A 871 40.68 21.41 -15.78
C THR A 871 39.83 21.62 -14.54
N LEU A 872 38.58 22.07 -14.71
CA LEU A 872 37.65 22.23 -13.59
C LEU A 872 37.37 20.91 -12.89
N ALA A 873 37.13 19.82 -13.63
CA ALA A 873 36.86 18.51 -13.04
C ALA A 873 38.02 18.02 -12.15
N ARG A 874 39.27 18.26 -12.57
CA ARG A 874 40.46 17.97 -11.73
C ARG A 874 40.50 18.85 -10.49
N HIS A 875 40.17 20.13 -10.62
CA HIS A 875 40.16 21.08 -9.49
C HIS A 875 39.08 20.73 -8.46
N LEU A 876 37.87 20.39 -8.93
CA LEU A 876 36.77 20.02 -8.05
C LEU A 876 36.96 18.64 -7.40
N ALA A 877 37.74 17.74 -8.01
CA ALA A 877 38.03 16.40 -7.50
C ALA A 877 36.77 15.63 -7.03
N GLY A 878 35.65 15.86 -7.71
CA GLY A 878 34.37 15.23 -7.42
C GLY A 878 33.39 16.05 -6.58
N VAL A 879 33.85 17.12 -5.91
CA VAL A 879 33.02 17.99 -5.06
C VAL A 879 31.98 18.74 -5.89
N GLY A 880 30.76 18.83 -5.38
CA GLY A 880 29.67 19.60 -6.01
C GLY A 880 29.84 21.10 -5.81
N VAL A 881 29.34 21.89 -6.76
CA VAL A 881 29.37 23.36 -6.72
C VAL A 881 27.97 23.93 -7.01
N PRO A 882 27.61 25.12 -6.50
CA PRO A 882 26.29 25.70 -6.78
C PRO A 882 25.98 25.87 -8.27
N SER A 883 27.01 26.11 -9.10
CA SER A 883 26.87 26.12 -10.55
C SER A 883 28.22 25.80 -11.23
N VAL A 884 28.22 24.79 -12.11
CA VAL A 884 29.41 24.45 -12.92
C VAL A 884 29.73 25.58 -13.88
N ALA A 885 28.72 26.24 -14.45
CA ALA A 885 28.91 27.39 -15.33
C ALA A 885 29.61 28.56 -14.62
N ALA A 886 29.20 28.88 -13.38
CA ALA A 886 29.86 29.90 -12.57
C ALA A 886 31.30 29.50 -12.18
N ALA A 887 31.50 28.23 -11.81
CA ALA A 887 32.83 27.73 -11.46
C ALA A 887 33.79 27.73 -12.65
N LEU A 888 33.32 27.43 -13.87
CA LEU A 888 34.11 27.56 -15.09
C LEU A 888 34.52 29.01 -15.33
N GLU A 889 33.61 29.96 -15.15
CA GLU A 889 33.92 31.38 -15.34
C GLU A 889 34.93 31.88 -14.29
N SER A 890 34.79 31.45 -13.03
CA SER A 890 35.77 31.76 -11.99
C SER A 890 37.16 31.17 -12.28
N LEU A 891 37.22 29.94 -12.81
CA LEU A 891 38.48 29.31 -13.25
C LEU A 891 39.11 30.06 -14.43
N ARG A 892 38.31 30.47 -15.42
CA ARG A 892 38.80 31.24 -16.58
C ARG A 892 39.36 32.59 -16.16
N THR A 893 38.74 33.23 -15.17
CA THR A 893 39.11 34.57 -14.70
C THR A 893 40.14 34.56 -13.57
N GLU A 894 40.55 33.39 -13.08
CA GLU A 894 41.53 33.23 -12.00
C GLU A 894 42.90 33.88 -12.30
N PRO A 895 43.51 33.73 -13.50
CA PRO A 895 44.77 34.41 -13.81
C PRO A 895 44.62 35.94 -13.76
N LEU A 896 43.52 36.46 -14.29
CA LEU A 896 43.22 37.89 -14.26
C LEU A 896 42.99 38.40 -12.84
N ARG A 897 42.30 37.62 -11.99
CA ARG A 897 42.08 37.94 -10.57
C ARG A 897 43.41 37.92 -9.80
N THR A 898 44.28 36.96 -10.08
CA THR A 898 45.62 36.89 -9.50
C THR A 898 46.46 38.10 -9.90
N ALA A 899 46.47 38.45 -11.19
CA ALA A 899 47.15 39.66 -11.67
C ALA A 899 46.57 40.95 -11.05
N LEU A 900 45.26 40.99 -10.76
CA LEU A 900 44.63 42.09 -10.03
C LEU A 900 45.14 42.15 -8.59
N TYR A 901 45.22 41.02 -7.88
CA TYR A 901 45.76 40.99 -6.51
C TYR A 901 47.22 41.45 -6.46
N GLU A 902 48.04 41.02 -7.43
CA GLU A 902 49.41 41.51 -7.58
C GLU A 902 49.46 43.02 -7.84
N LEU A 903 48.60 43.52 -8.72
CA LEU A 903 48.50 44.96 -9.02
C LEU A 903 48.07 45.76 -7.78
N VAL A 904 47.09 45.27 -7.02
CA VAL A 904 46.65 45.88 -5.74
C VAL A 904 47.77 45.86 -4.72
N ALA A 905 48.53 44.77 -4.62
CA ALA A 905 49.66 44.67 -3.72
C ALA A 905 50.79 45.64 -4.10
N ALA A 906 51.16 45.68 -5.38
CA ALA A 906 52.22 46.55 -5.91
C ALA A 906 51.86 48.04 -5.80
N ALA A 907 50.59 48.40 -6.04
CA ALA A 907 50.12 49.79 -5.98
C ALA A 907 49.93 50.30 -4.53
N ARG A 908 50.04 49.44 -3.51
CA ARG A 908 49.82 49.80 -2.10
C ARG A 908 50.68 50.96 -1.60
N PRO A 909 52.01 51.01 -1.82
CA PRO A 909 52.85 52.10 -1.31
C PRO A 909 52.49 53.45 -1.95
N MET A 910 52.08 53.45 -3.21
CA MET A 910 51.68 54.65 -3.96
C MET A 910 50.37 55.28 -3.46
N LEU A 911 49.50 54.48 -2.83
CA LEU A 911 48.27 54.97 -2.19
C LEU A 911 48.53 55.57 -0.80
N ALA A 912 49.59 55.13 -0.11
CA ALA A 912 49.95 55.59 1.24
C ALA A 912 50.81 56.88 1.24
N GLU A 913 51.73 57.03 0.26
CA GLU A 913 52.57 58.23 0.12
C GLU A 913 52.47 58.78 -1.31
N ALA A 914 51.87 59.96 -1.47
CA ALA A 914 51.78 60.66 -2.74
C ALA A 914 53.18 61.07 -3.24
N GLY A 915 53.84 60.18 -4.00
CA GLY A 915 55.12 60.47 -4.67
C GLY A 915 56.26 59.48 -4.41
N ALA A 916 56.05 58.36 -3.71
CA ALA A 916 57.10 57.36 -3.49
C ALA A 916 56.98 56.17 -4.49
N GLY A 917 58.01 55.96 -5.31
CA GLY A 917 58.14 54.81 -6.22
C GLY A 917 58.32 53.47 -5.46
N PRO A 918 58.07 52.33 -6.13
CA PRO A 918 58.78 51.97 -7.37
C PRO A 918 57.86 51.85 -8.60
N GLU A 919 57.96 52.79 -9.55
CA GLU A 919 57.17 52.82 -10.80
C GLU A 919 57.26 51.50 -11.61
N VAL A 920 58.41 50.83 -11.57
CA VAL A 920 58.68 49.62 -12.38
C VAL A 920 57.84 48.41 -11.95
N GLU A 921 57.65 48.20 -10.64
CA GLU A 921 56.94 47.02 -10.13
C GLU A 921 55.43 47.11 -10.41
N VAL A 922 54.88 48.32 -10.28
CA VAL A 922 53.48 48.64 -10.57
C VAL A 922 53.20 48.59 -12.07
N GLU A 923 54.10 49.12 -12.90
CA GLU A 923 54.01 48.98 -14.35
C GLU A 923 54.07 47.51 -14.79
N GLY A 924 54.93 46.71 -14.15
CA GLY A 924 55.02 45.27 -14.38
C GLY A 924 53.72 44.53 -14.03
N ALA A 925 53.14 44.81 -12.86
CA ALA A 925 51.88 44.21 -12.42
C ALA A 925 50.68 44.65 -13.29
N LEU A 926 50.61 45.94 -13.68
CA LEU A 926 49.59 46.43 -14.61
C LEU A 926 49.75 45.80 -16.00
N GLY A 927 50.99 45.64 -16.47
CA GLY A 927 51.31 44.95 -17.71
C GLY A 927 50.75 43.53 -17.73
N ARG A 928 51.01 42.75 -16.67
CA ARG A 928 50.48 41.40 -16.47
C ARG A 928 48.94 41.38 -16.44
N PHE A 929 48.31 42.28 -15.69
CA PHE A 929 46.84 42.39 -15.67
C PHE A 929 46.25 42.62 -17.06
N LEU A 930 46.87 43.50 -17.86
CA LEU A 930 46.44 43.79 -19.23
C LEU A 930 46.69 42.61 -20.18
N ASP A 931 47.76 41.84 -19.97
CA ASP A 931 48.00 40.60 -20.73
C ASP A 931 46.90 39.57 -20.47
N GLU A 932 46.57 39.33 -19.20
CA GLU A 932 45.52 38.38 -18.83
C GLU A 932 44.14 38.84 -19.31
N ALA A 933 43.86 40.15 -19.27
CA ALA A 933 42.63 40.72 -19.82
C ALA A 933 42.55 40.51 -21.34
N ALA A 934 43.66 40.71 -22.05
CA ALA A 934 43.75 40.47 -23.49
C ALA A 934 43.61 38.98 -23.84
N ALA A 935 44.16 38.08 -23.03
CA ALA A 935 44.01 36.63 -23.19
C ALA A 935 42.54 36.17 -23.07
N LEU A 936 41.74 36.88 -22.27
CA LEU A 936 40.28 36.68 -22.18
C LEU A 936 39.49 37.37 -23.32
N GLY A 937 40.17 37.95 -24.31
CA GLY A 937 39.55 38.58 -25.46
C GLY A 937 39.11 40.04 -25.24
N HIS A 938 39.54 40.68 -24.15
CA HIS A 938 39.28 42.09 -23.91
C HIS A 938 40.37 42.96 -24.54
N SER A 939 40.02 43.68 -25.62
CA SER A 939 40.95 44.62 -26.26
C SER A 939 41.07 45.90 -25.42
N VAL A 940 42.21 46.04 -24.73
CA VAL A 940 42.53 47.22 -23.92
C VAL A 940 43.69 47.99 -24.56
N ASP A 941 43.54 49.31 -24.73
CA ASP A 941 44.61 50.18 -25.23
C ASP A 941 45.69 50.34 -24.15
N ARG A 942 46.75 49.52 -24.26
CA ARG A 942 47.83 49.47 -23.26
C ARG A 942 48.51 50.82 -23.08
N ARG A 943 48.85 51.52 -24.17
CA ARG A 943 49.52 52.84 -24.09
C ARG A 943 48.67 53.83 -23.29
N ARG A 944 47.36 53.80 -23.52
CA ARG A 944 46.42 54.65 -22.81
C ARG A 944 46.23 54.24 -21.35
N ALA A 945 46.17 52.93 -21.06
CA ALA A 945 46.05 52.42 -19.70
C ALA A 945 47.26 52.87 -18.85
N PHE A 946 48.48 52.68 -19.36
CA PHE A 946 49.71 53.11 -18.68
C PHE A 946 49.78 54.63 -18.49
N ALA A 947 49.51 55.42 -19.54
CA ALA A 947 49.59 56.88 -19.45
C ALA A 947 48.62 57.50 -18.42
N GLN A 948 47.50 56.82 -18.16
CA GLN A 948 46.44 57.33 -17.30
C GLN A 948 46.49 56.75 -15.89
N PHE A 949 47.06 55.56 -15.70
CA PHE A 949 47.07 54.84 -14.43
C PHE A 949 47.62 55.68 -13.28
N SER A 950 48.82 56.25 -13.41
CA SER A 950 49.45 57.06 -12.36
C SER A 950 48.67 58.36 -12.04
N ILE A 951 48.02 58.95 -13.06
CA ILE A 951 47.19 60.16 -12.89
C ILE A 951 45.92 59.83 -12.10
N ASP A 952 45.24 58.75 -12.48
CA ASP A 952 44.00 58.31 -11.83
C ASP A 952 44.28 57.84 -10.40
N LEU A 953 45.37 57.10 -10.17
CA LEU A 953 45.77 56.63 -8.84
C LEU A 953 46.06 57.78 -7.87
N GLY A 954 46.83 58.79 -8.31
CA GLY A 954 47.10 59.99 -7.50
C GLY A 954 45.83 60.81 -7.20
N THR A 955 44.88 60.82 -8.13
CA THR A 955 43.57 61.48 -7.95
C THR A 955 42.71 60.73 -6.93
N MET A 956 42.70 59.40 -7.00
CA MET A 956 41.94 58.56 -6.09
C MET A 956 42.47 58.68 -4.66
N ALA A 957 43.79 58.72 -4.47
CA ALA A 957 44.41 58.96 -3.16
C ALA A 957 44.00 60.33 -2.56
N GLN A 958 44.00 61.40 -3.37
CA GLN A 958 43.54 62.74 -2.92
C GLN A 958 42.04 62.76 -2.59
N THR A 959 41.23 62.01 -3.33
CA THR A 959 39.76 62.04 -3.17
C THR A 959 39.27 61.13 -2.05
N ALA A 960 39.96 60.01 -1.78
CA ALA A 960 39.68 59.13 -0.65
C ALA A 960 39.74 59.89 0.69
N GLY A 961 40.76 60.73 0.89
CA GLY A 961 40.88 61.57 2.09
C GLY A 961 39.82 62.68 2.22
N ALA A 962 39.01 62.95 1.18
CA ALA A 962 37.92 63.92 1.23
C ALA A 962 36.54 63.29 1.57
N LEU A 963 36.41 61.97 1.44
CA LEU A 963 35.15 61.22 1.68
C LEU A 963 35.16 60.41 2.98
N ASP A 964 36.33 60.08 3.51
CA ASP A 964 36.48 59.19 4.65
C ASP A 964 37.63 59.63 5.57
N ASP A 965 37.53 59.33 6.87
CA ASP A 965 38.60 59.53 7.86
C ASP A 965 39.61 58.36 7.83
N ARG A 966 39.31 57.31 7.05
CA ARG A 966 40.17 56.14 6.87
C ARG A 966 41.35 56.47 5.94
N PRO A 967 42.56 55.98 6.25
CA PRO A 967 43.71 56.15 5.37
C PRO A 967 43.44 55.53 3.98
N PRO A 968 43.78 56.19 2.85
CA PRO A 968 43.52 55.69 1.50
C PRO A 968 44.04 54.26 1.24
N GLU A 969 45.12 53.87 1.90
CA GLU A 969 45.73 52.54 1.83
C GLU A 969 44.88 51.41 2.43
N SER A 970 43.83 51.75 3.20
CA SER A 970 42.92 50.78 3.83
C SER A 970 41.72 50.40 2.95
N ASP A 971 41.38 51.21 1.93
CA ASP A 971 40.22 50.97 1.03
C ASP A 971 40.70 50.47 -0.34
N ARG A 972 41.01 49.16 -0.41
CA ARG A 972 41.60 48.53 -1.60
C ARG A 972 40.62 48.42 -2.79
N GLY A 973 39.33 48.66 -2.56
CA GLY A 973 38.30 48.56 -3.59
C GLY A 973 38.36 49.67 -4.64
N TRP A 974 39.01 50.79 -4.36
CA TRP A 974 39.27 51.86 -5.32
C TRP A 974 39.99 51.37 -6.58
N LEU A 975 41.10 50.63 -6.43
CA LEU A 975 41.89 50.16 -7.57
C LEU A 975 41.15 49.10 -8.39
N VAL A 976 40.40 48.24 -7.70
CA VAL A 976 39.51 47.25 -8.31
C VAL A 976 38.43 47.94 -9.14
N ALA A 977 37.81 48.98 -8.58
CA ALA A 977 36.80 49.79 -9.25
C ALA A 977 37.37 50.46 -10.50
N TRP A 978 38.57 51.03 -10.41
CA TRP A 978 39.25 51.62 -11.56
C TRP A 978 39.50 50.59 -12.66
N CYS A 979 40.02 49.41 -12.32
CA CYS A 979 40.27 48.35 -13.30
C CYS A 979 38.97 47.94 -14.01
N ALA A 980 37.90 47.70 -13.23
CA ALA A 980 36.60 47.27 -13.75
C ALA A 980 35.99 48.29 -14.73
N SER A 981 36.12 49.59 -14.42
CA SER A 981 35.39 50.65 -15.12
C SER A 981 36.22 51.41 -16.18
N ARG A 982 37.56 51.34 -16.12
CA ARG A 982 38.47 52.01 -17.06
C ARG A 982 39.02 51.10 -18.14
N LEU A 983 39.30 49.85 -17.79
CA LEU A 983 39.95 48.89 -18.68
C LEU A 983 38.92 48.07 -19.47
N PHE A 984 37.70 47.94 -18.95
CA PHE A 984 36.62 47.22 -19.63
C PHE A 984 35.49 48.17 -20.04
N PRO A 985 34.80 47.90 -21.17
CA PRO A 985 33.56 48.58 -21.50
C PRO A 985 32.50 48.37 -20.41
N VAL A 986 31.59 49.34 -20.26
CA VAL A 986 30.48 49.29 -19.30
C VAL A 986 29.74 47.95 -19.37
N GLY A 987 29.57 47.28 -18.23
CA GLY A 987 28.93 45.97 -18.13
C GLY A 987 29.69 44.80 -18.76
N ARG A 988 30.97 44.96 -19.12
CA ARG A 988 31.82 43.91 -19.71
C ARG A 988 33.08 43.61 -18.89
N CYS A 989 33.12 43.99 -17.61
CA CYS A 989 34.18 43.54 -16.73
C CYS A 989 34.09 42.00 -16.56
N PRO A 990 35.13 41.24 -16.93
CA PRO A 990 35.13 39.78 -16.78
C PRO A 990 35.22 39.33 -15.31
N LEU A 991 35.68 40.21 -14.41
CA LEU A 991 35.80 39.90 -13.00
C LEU A 991 34.49 40.08 -12.26
N ARG A 992 34.02 39.02 -11.60
CA ARG A 992 32.98 39.12 -10.58
C ARG A 992 33.58 39.76 -9.33
N LEU A 993 33.25 41.02 -9.10
CA LEU A 993 33.83 41.81 -8.00
C LEU A 993 33.50 41.24 -6.61
N GLU A 994 32.43 40.47 -6.49
CA GLU A 994 32.05 39.73 -5.28
C GLU A 994 33.05 38.61 -4.93
N GLU A 995 33.75 38.05 -5.93
CA GLU A 995 34.79 37.02 -5.75
C GLU A 995 36.17 37.63 -5.49
N VAL A 996 36.28 38.96 -5.53
CA VAL A 996 37.50 39.71 -5.21
C VAL A 996 37.49 40.02 -3.71
N ALA A 997 38.02 39.08 -2.91
CA ALA A 997 38.05 39.11 -1.44
C ALA A 997 39.11 40.08 -0.90
N LEU A 998 38.97 41.38 -1.19
CA LEU A 998 39.80 42.43 -0.62
C LEU A 998 39.01 43.22 0.41
N GLU A 999 39.67 43.63 1.49
CA GLU A 999 39.07 44.47 2.51
C GLU A 999 38.48 45.75 1.90
N GLY A 1000 37.18 45.99 2.13
CA GLY A 1000 36.42 47.11 1.58
C GLY A 1000 35.64 46.85 0.28
N THR A 1001 35.89 45.77 -0.47
CA THR A 1001 35.27 45.55 -1.80
C THR A 1001 33.77 45.23 -1.80
N GLU A 1002 33.19 44.80 -0.67
CA GLU A 1002 31.76 44.44 -0.58
C GLU A 1002 30.82 45.60 -0.96
N GLY A 1003 31.13 46.82 -0.51
CA GLY A 1003 30.40 48.03 -0.91
C GLY A 1003 30.62 48.41 -2.38
N TRP A 1004 31.83 48.16 -2.90
CA TRP A 1004 32.21 48.47 -4.28
C TRP A 1004 31.52 47.54 -5.29
N ALA A 1005 31.42 46.24 -5.01
CA ALA A 1005 30.78 45.27 -5.89
C ALA A 1005 29.33 45.65 -6.23
N ARG A 1006 28.60 46.24 -5.27
CA ARG A 1006 27.23 46.77 -5.47
C ARG A 1006 27.20 48.19 -6.02
N ALA A 1007 28.14 49.05 -5.62
CA ALA A 1007 28.12 50.46 -6.01
C ALA A 1007 28.66 50.74 -7.43
N ILE A 1008 29.59 49.93 -7.95
CA ILE A 1008 30.17 50.12 -9.29
C ILE A 1008 29.13 49.96 -10.41
N PRO A 1009 28.32 48.87 -10.47
CA PRO A 1009 27.29 48.74 -11.51
C PRO A 1009 26.29 49.90 -11.51
N ILE A 1010 25.92 50.38 -10.32
CA ILE A 1010 25.06 51.55 -10.14
C ILE A 1010 25.74 52.80 -10.74
N ALA A 1011 26.99 53.07 -10.37
CA ALA A 1011 27.72 54.24 -10.86
C ALA A 1011 27.95 54.18 -12.38
N GLU A 1012 28.17 52.99 -12.95
CA GLU A 1012 28.24 52.76 -14.39
C GLU A 1012 26.93 53.12 -15.11
N ARG A 1013 25.77 52.64 -14.61
CA ARG A 1013 24.45 52.99 -15.17
C ARG A 1013 24.18 54.49 -15.15
N HIS A 1014 24.61 55.17 -14.08
CA HIS A 1014 24.38 56.62 -13.88
C HIS A 1014 25.53 57.50 -14.40
N THR A 1015 26.51 56.94 -15.11
CA THR A 1015 27.70 57.66 -15.59
C THR A 1015 27.35 58.87 -16.47
N ALA A 1016 26.28 58.80 -17.27
CA ALA A 1016 25.83 59.93 -18.09
C ALA A 1016 25.39 61.14 -17.24
N ALA A 1017 24.59 60.89 -16.19
CA ALA A 1017 24.11 61.91 -15.26
C ALA A 1017 25.27 62.51 -14.44
N ILE A 1018 26.21 61.68 -14.00
CA ILE A 1018 27.43 62.13 -13.29
C ILE A 1018 28.27 63.04 -14.20
N ARG A 1019 28.42 62.69 -15.48
CA ARG A 1019 29.15 63.51 -16.46
C ARG A 1019 28.44 64.82 -16.77
N GLU A 1020 27.11 64.83 -16.84
CA GLU A 1020 26.32 66.03 -17.04
C GLU A 1020 26.54 67.02 -15.89
N TRP A 1021 26.55 66.52 -14.65
CA TRP A 1021 26.89 67.32 -13.48
C TRP A 1021 28.28 67.95 -13.59
N GLY A 1022 29.30 67.16 -13.95
CA GLY A 1022 30.67 67.66 -14.13
C GLY A 1022 30.83 68.69 -15.25
N LYS A 1023 29.96 68.68 -16.27
CA LYS A 1023 29.91 69.72 -17.32
C LYS A 1023 29.29 71.03 -16.81
N SER A 1024 28.39 70.96 -15.83
CA SER A 1024 27.72 72.12 -15.22
C SER A 1024 28.59 72.93 -14.25
N ARG A 1025 29.91 72.66 -14.17
CA ARG A 1025 30.85 73.23 -13.18
C ARG A 1025 30.40 73.01 -11.72
N GLY A 1026 29.81 71.86 -11.42
CA GLY A 1026 29.49 71.48 -10.05
C GLY A 1026 28.33 72.26 -9.40
N SER A 1027 27.38 72.78 -10.19
CA SER A 1027 26.25 73.56 -9.65
C SER A 1027 25.40 72.78 -8.63
N ALA A 1028 24.93 73.46 -7.57
CA ALA A 1028 24.05 72.88 -6.56
C ALA A 1028 22.75 72.30 -7.15
N ALA A 1029 22.17 72.99 -8.14
CA ALA A 1029 20.99 72.51 -8.86
C ALA A 1029 21.26 71.20 -9.62
N GLY A 1030 22.46 71.05 -10.19
CA GLY A 1030 22.89 69.81 -10.82
C GLY A 1030 23.06 68.67 -9.81
N LEU A 1031 23.66 68.94 -8.65
CA LEU A 1031 23.92 67.92 -7.62
C LEU A 1031 22.61 67.35 -7.07
N ARG A 1032 21.63 68.22 -6.80
CA ARG A 1032 20.28 67.81 -6.41
C ARG A 1032 19.62 66.91 -7.47
N ARG A 1033 19.73 67.26 -8.76
CA ARG A 1033 19.15 66.47 -9.85
C ARG A 1033 19.77 65.08 -9.94
N LEU A 1034 21.10 65.00 -9.79
CA LEU A 1034 21.84 63.74 -9.78
C LEU A 1034 21.40 62.83 -8.62
N LEU A 1035 21.35 63.36 -7.39
CA LEU A 1035 20.93 62.59 -6.21
C LEU A 1035 19.46 62.14 -6.29
N ALA A 1036 18.56 63.00 -6.78
CA ALA A 1036 17.16 62.64 -6.97
C ALA A 1036 16.99 61.51 -8.00
N GLY A 1037 17.77 61.53 -9.09
CA GLY A 1037 17.77 60.46 -10.09
C GLY A 1037 18.32 59.13 -9.55
N LEU A 1038 19.35 59.19 -8.70
CA LEU A 1038 19.91 58.01 -8.06
C LEU A 1038 18.95 57.39 -7.05
N LEU A 1039 18.31 58.19 -6.19
CA LEU A 1039 17.38 57.70 -5.18
C LEU A 1039 16.09 57.08 -5.76
N ALA A 1040 15.80 57.33 -7.04
CA ALA A 1040 14.71 56.68 -7.76
C ALA A 1040 15.07 55.26 -8.28
N ASP A 1041 16.35 54.86 -8.23
CA ASP A 1041 16.82 53.53 -8.62
C ASP A 1041 16.66 52.55 -7.45
N ALA A 1042 15.95 51.44 -7.68
CA ALA A 1042 15.67 50.43 -6.66
C ALA A 1042 16.94 49.78 -6.08
N GLU A 1043 18.01 49.65 -6.89
CA GLU A 1043 19.27 49.10 -6.41
C GLU A 1043 20.06 50.12 -5.57
N VAL A 1044 19.93 51.41 -5.86
CA VAL A 1044 20.44 52.48 -4.99
C VAL A 1044 19.73 52.45 -3.65
N ALA A 1045 18.40 52.31 -3.66
CA ALA A 1045 17.62 52.20 -2.43
C ALA A 1045 18.06 51.00 -1.57
N ALA A 1046 18.33 49.85 -2.21
CA ALA A 1046 18.85 48.66 -1.55
C ALA A 1046 20.29 48.85 -1.02
N LEU A 1047 21.18 49.49 -1.78
CA LEU A 1047 22.55 49.80 -1.36
C LEU A 1047 22.58 50.74 -0.14
N LEU A 1048 21.71 51.76 -0.14
CA LEU A 1048 21.58 52.73 0.94
C LEU A 1048 20.76 52.20 2.13
N ARG A 1049 20.22 50.98 2.03
CA ARG A 1049 19.27 50.38 2.99
C ARG A 1049 18.19 51.38 3.42
N LEU A 1050 17.55 51.99 2.42
CA LEU A 1050 16.48 52.94 2.69
C LEU A 1050 15.38 52.25 3.50
N HIS A 1051 15.04 52.85 4.63
CA HIS A 1051 13.98 52.37 5.49
C HIS A 1051 13.18 53.54 6.02
N ASP A 1052 11.88 53.33 6.14
CA ASP A 1052 10.96 54.32 6.70
C ASP A 1052 10.79 54.07 8.19
N HIS A 1053 11.04 55.11 8.97
CA HIS A 1053 10.79 55.12 10.41
C HIS A 1053 10.09 56.42 10.79
N GLU A 1054 8.92 56.31 11.41
CA GLU A 1054 8.06 57.45 11.79
C GLU A 1054 7.73 58.42 10.64
N GLY A 1055 7.54 57.90 9.43
CA GLY A 1055 7.21 58.70 8.24
C GLY A 1055 8.39 59.48 7.65
N ILE A 1056 9.62 59.19 8.08
CA ILE A 1056 10.86 59.76 7.55
C ILE A 1056 11.68 58.62 6.93
N THR A 1057 12.16 58.83 5.70
CA THR A 1057 13.07 57.90 5.03
C THR A 1057 14.51 58.19 5.42
N TRP A 1058 15.17 57.18 5.99
CA TRP A 1058 16.56 57.21 6.43
C TRP A 1058 17.44 56.42 5.47
N PHE A 1059 18.73 56.78 5.39
CA PHE A 1059 19.73 56.03 4.65
C PHE A 1059 20.93 55.65 5.52
N GLU A 1060 21.58 54.53 5.22
CA GLU A 1060 22.77 54.07 5.93
C GLU A 1060 24.02 54.80 5.42
N ARG A 1061 24.85 55.27 6.36
CA ARG A 1061 26.09 56.02 6.10
C ARG A 1061 27.06 55.26 5.19
N ASP A 1062 27.30 53.99 5.47
CA ASP A 1062 28.29 53.19 4.74
C ASP A 1062 27.85 52.91 3.30
N GLY A 1063 26.55 52.66 3.08
CA GLY A 1063 25.95 52.52 1.76
C GLY A 1063 26.02 53.81 0.94
N PHE A 1064 25.74 54.96 1.56
CA PHE A 1064 25.88 56.27 0.91
C PHE A 1064 27.32 56.58 0.53
N ARG A 1065 28.27 56.33 1.44
CA ARG A 1065 29.71 56.52 1.17
C ARG A 1065 30.21 55.57 0.08
N ALA A 1066 29.77 54.31 0.06
CA ALA A 1066 30.08 53.39 -1.04
C ALA A 1066 29.59 53.91 -2.40
N LEU A 1067 28.35 54.41 -2.46
CA LEU A 1067 27.80 55.04 -3.67
C LEU A 1067 28.59 56.29 -4.08
N ALA A 1068 28.87 57.21 -3.15
CA ALA A 1068 29.61 58.44 -3.42
C ALA A 1068 31.01 58.15 -3.99
N ARG A 1069 31.70 57.16 -3.43
CA ARG A 1069 33.00 56.70 -3.92
C ARG A 1069 32.92 56.13 -5.34
N ALA A 1070 31.94 55.26 -5.61
CA ALA A 1070 31.72 54.71 -6.94
C ALA A 1070 31.38 55.79 -7.97
N MET A 1071 30.60 56.81 -7.59
CA MET A 1071 30.27 57.95 -8.46
C MET A 1071 31.50 58.79 -8.82
N VAL A 1072 32.43 58.98 -7.86
CA VAL A 1072 33.72 59.63 -8.12
C VAL A 1072 34.51 58.83 -9.15
N VAL A 1073 34.66 57.51 -8.96
CA VAL A 1073 35.34 56.63 -9.93
C VAL A 1073 34.66 56.72 -11.30
N ALA A 1074 33.36 56.51 -11.41
CA ALA A 1074 32.61 56.56 -12.67
C ALA A 1074 32.67 57.93 -13.37
N GLY A 1075 32.61 59.03 -12.60
CA GLY A 1075 32.65 60.39 -13.12
C GLY A 1075 34.02 60.84 -13.62
N LEU A 1076 35.09 60.32 -13.01
CA LEU A 1076 36.48 60.52 -13.43
C LEU A 1076 36.76 59.89 -14.80
N LEU A 1077 36.02 58.83 -15.16
CA LEU A 1077 36.29 58.02 -16.33
C LEU A 1077 35.68 58.62 -17.60
N GLY A 1078 36.54 59.19 -18.44
CA GLY A 1078 36.21 59.56 -19.83
C GLY A 1078 36.60 60.98 -20.25
N THR A 1079 37.21 61.75 -19.35
CA THR A 1079 37.65 63.12 -19.62
C THR A 1079 39.14 63.11 -20.05
N ARG A 1080 39.49 63.95 -21.03
CA ARG A 1080 40.85 64.04 -21.62
C ARG A 1080 41.70 65.18 -21.03
N SER A 1081 41.30 65.76 -19.89
CA SER A 1081 41.82 67.05 -19.39
C SER A 1081 42.60 66.89 -18.08
N LYS A 1082 43.62 67.72 -17.85
CA LYS A 1082 44.32 67.80 -16.55
C LYS A 1082 43.48 68.45 -15.43
N ALA A 1083 42.30 69.00 -15.74
CA ALA A 1083 41.37 69.61 -14.79
C ALA A 1083 40.48 68.60 -14.01
N VAL A 1084 40.83 67.31 -14.09
CA VAL A 1084 40.01 66.17 -13.67
C VAL A 1084 40.11 65.85 -12.17
N PRO A 1085 41.30 65.91 -11.53
CA PRO A 1085 41.41 65.69 -10.09
C PRO A 1085 40.62 66.71 -9.27
N ALA A 1086 40.65 67.99 -9.70
CA ALA A 1086 39.93 69.07 -9.03
C ALA A 1086 38.41 68.86 -9.02
N ARG A 1087 37.82 68.37 -10.12
CA ARG A 1087 36.37 68.16 -10.22
C ARG A 1087 35.87 66.95 -9.44
N ALA A 1088 36.69 65.92 -9.30
CA ALA A 1088 36.37 64.77 -8.47
C ALA A 1088 36.46 65.11 -6.98
N ALA A 1089 37.50 65.86 -6.59
CA ALA A 1089 37.59 66.43 -5.24
C ALA A 1089 36.40 67.35 -4.93
N GLU A 1090 35.93 68.16 -5.90
CA GLU A 1090 34.72 68.97 -5.76
C GLU A 1090 33.44 68.14 -5.57
N LEU A 1091 33.25 67.06 -6.35
CA LEU A 1091 32.10 66.15 -6.22
C LEU A 1091 32.11 65.43 -4.87
N ALA A 1092 33.26 64.88 -4.51
CA ALA A 1092 33.48 64.20 -3.24
C ALA A 1092 33.18 65.12 -2.06
N ALA A 1093 33.77 66.31 -2.06
CA ALA A 1093 33.55 67.29 -0.99
C ALA A 1093 32.10 67.79 -0.94
N ALA A 1094 31.42 67.88 -2.09
CA ALA A 1094 30.00 68.25 -2.14
C ALA A 1094 29.08 67.13 -1.58
N LEU A 1095 29.37 65.87 -1.90
CA LEU A 1095 28.63 64.71 -1.37
C LEU A 1095 28.87 64.53 0.13
N ALA A 1096 30.11 64.66 0.61
CA ALA A 1096 30.44 64.61 2.03
C ALA A 1096 29.73 65.72 2.82
N ARG A 1097 29.74 66.97 2.32
CA ARG A 1097 29.00 68.09 2.94
C ARG A 1097 27.49 67.85 2.98
N ALA A 1098 26.92 67.24 1.93
CA ALA A 1098 25.50 66.94 1.88
C ALA A 1098 25.14 65.80 2.86
N GLU A 1099 25.98 64.76 2.96
CA GLU A 1099 25.85 63.68 3.95
C GLU A 1099 25.83 64.25 5.38
N ASP A 1100 26.90 64.93 5.78
CA ASP A 1100 27.08 65.43 7.15
C ASP A 1100 25.93 66.35 7.60
N ARG A 1101 25.46 67.22 6.70
CA ARG A 1101 24.38 68.18 7.01
C ARG A 1101 22.98 67.55 6.94
N SER A 1102 22.82 66.45 6.23
CA SER A 1102 21.52 65.78 6.10
C SER A 1102 21.07 65.08 7.38
N GLY A 1103 22.03 64.68 8.24
CA GLY A 1103 21.75 63.80 9.38
C GLY A 1103 21.12 62.48 8.96
N TYR A 1104 21.54 61.93 7.81
CA TYR A 1104 21.10 60.63 7.25
C TYR A 1104 19.64 60.57 6.79
N ARG A 1105 18.98 61.72 6.62
CA ARG A 1105 17.61 61.81 6.11
C ARG A 1105 17.57 62.16 4.63
N VAL A 1106 16.79 61.41 3.85
CA VAL A 1106 16.72 61.58 2.39
C VAL A 1106 16.16 62.96 1.98
N ASP A 1107 15.15 63.46 2.69
CA ASP A 1107 14.55 64.77 2.43
C ASP A 1107 15.54 65.92 2.65
N ARG A 1108 16.33 65.85 3.73
CA ARG A 1108 17.38 66.83 4.05
C ARG A 1108 18.58 66.70 3.12
N LEU A 1109 18.95 65.49 2.72
CA LEU A 1109 20.02 65.26 1.76
C LEU A 1109 19.77 65.99 0.43
N LEU A 1110 18.55 65.91 -0.10
CA LEU A 1110 18.15 66.63 -1.32
C LEU A 1110 18.03 68.15 -1.13
N ALA A 1111 17.70 68.60 0.08
CA ALA A 1111 17.64 70.02 0.43
C ALA A 1111 19.05 70.64 0.55
N GLU A 1112 19.97 69.95 1.23
CA GLU A 1112 21.35 70.37 1.41
C GLU A 1112 22.16 70.30 0.10
N ALA A 1113 21.90 69.29 -0.74
CA ALA A 1113 22.45 69.24 -2.10
C ALA A 1113 22.12 70.48 -2.94
N ALA A 1114 20.97 71.13 -2.68
CA ALA A 1114 20.55 72.35 -3.36
C ALA A 1114 21.23 73.63 -2.83
N ARG A 1115 21.98 73.52 -1.73
CA ARG A 1115 22.63 74.63 -1.00
C ARG A 1115 24.15 74.57 -1.00
N VAL A 1116 24.74 73.53 -1.60
CA VAL A 1116 26.20 73.38 -1.70
C VAL A 1116 26.75 74.41 -2.69
N SER A 1117 27.15 75.57 -2.20
CA SER A 1117 28.02 76.53 -2.90
C SER A 1117 29.45 76.38 -2.43
#